data_AF-A0A2A8VCS1-F1
#
_entry.id   AF-A0A2A8VCS1-F1
#
_cell.length_a   1.000
_cell.length_b   1.000
_cell.length_c   1.000
_cell.angle_alpha   90.00
_cell.angle_beta   90.00
_cell.angle_gamma   90.00
#
_symmetry.space_group_name_H-M   'P 1'
#
loop_
_entity.id
_entity.type
_entity.pdbx_description
1 polymer ?
#
loop_
_entity_poly.entity_id
_entity_poly.type
_entity_poly.pdbx_seq_one_letter_code
_entity_poly.pdbx_strand_id
1 'polypeptide(L)'
;MAFELTSKLEDRFLQALNELESAASFAKSMYQTDVYQEAQRLLDTDEGLDILYRSASRFEKAGVFQDGPWEKASKLQPPLVAGSLQAKGLPSIIEILSELRMLSIAEGQYEHSDVSAEMAQDFLNEVMVLNLNLLFPEATEAARIEGGEQSERATELFHFLSDKLSYQALTTTLIKEIERLTAQRPIMVKRTVSMIETAKKMLHSDLSVAERLVLEKYVSAIEGPSPLSKSIVQPGEYRKKLMDLSHEELEKEAVAFAGSMRETGLVAPQHAILLRYLSRKVKELVPAALQLNDKGKANLDEHAELVFQLIKVAIYPATKQSVYGLALMLERGVLSSSPVSPGLKRLIELDIRAEVRKTLLNSCKTGDGITANSVLLAGVINVLGQPIGIGQGLNPTCQTARGISLWAQHAPGYLLELIPRAARDGDIDIMFEGTPVHSKDLSGGLAPELHQELDPVSLVLVPHLDRIYSEMMRRVSLRGEDGHRWVNPEFYGDWVQKGFSTVIDPLTGLISDYPGFVRLFYATHHPEYNDDYGLIYPNPVGIFITNVHGKLLGFHAVSILRITQDPGGEYRIYFYNPNNDGSQNWGQGIEPSVMENGELEGECSLPFHEFVSRLYAFHYNPYEQGDAFAVENDIVDEIKLLARESWGRDYTWI
;
A
#
# COMPACT_ATOMS: atom_id res chain seq x y z
N MET A 1 23.42 28.14 -10.99
CA MET A 1 22.19 28.88 -10.62
C MET A 1 21.57 28.35 -9.33
N ALA A 2 21.22 27.06 -9.19
CA ALA A 2 20.69 26.52 -7.92
C ALA A 2 21.64 26.72 -6.72
N PHE A 3 22.91 26.34 -6.85
CA PHE A 3 23.93 26.48 -5.79
C PHE A 3 24.16 27.93 -5.31
N GLU A 4 24.10 28.93 -6.21
CA GLU A 4 24.22 30.35 -5.85
C GLU A 4 22.98 30.88 -5.12
N LEU A 5 21.83 30.23 -5.30
CA LEU A 5 20.59 30.57 -4.61
C LEU A 5 20.58 30.00 -3.20
N THR A 6 20.96 28.73 -3.02
CA THR A 6 21.08 28.08 -1.70
C THR A 6 22.08 28.81 -0.80
N SER A 7 23.26 29.16 -1.33
CA SER A 7 24.28 29.90 -0.58
C SER A 7 23.79 31.26 -0.06
N LYS A 8 22.96 31.96 -0.83
CA LYS A 8 22.34 33.22 -0.37
C LYS A 8 21.29 32.99 0.70
N LEU A 9 20.56 31.88 0.66
CA LEU A 9 19.59 31.52 1.70
C LEU A 9 20.29 31.15 3.01
N GLU A 10 21.42 30.44 2.93
CA GLU A 10 22.28 30.13 4.08
C GLU A 10 22.76 31.41 4.77
N ASP A 11 23.32 32.38 4.02
CA ASP A 11 23.77 33.65 4.57
C ASP A 11 22.64 34.42 5.29
N ARG A 12 21.43 34.42 4.70
CA ARG A 12 20.26 35.09 5.28
C ARG A 12 19.78 34.42 6.56
N PHE A 13 19.74 33.09 6.58
CA PHE A 13 19.41 32.33 7.78
C PHE A 13 20.41 32.59 8.90
N LEU A 14 21.72 32.55 8.59
CA LEU A 14 22.77 32.83 9.56
C LEU A 14 22.68 34.26 10.10
N GLN A 15 22.35 35.23 9.24
CA GLN A 15 22.10 36.61 9.68
C GLN A 15 20.93 36.69 10.66
N ALA A 16 19.77 36.11 10.32
CA ALA A 16 18.59 36.10 11.19
C ALA A 16 18.90 35.42 12.55
N LEU A 17 19.64 34.30 12.53
CA LEU A 17 20.06 33.60 13.74
C LEU A 17 21.00 34.46 14.61
N ASN A 18 21.95 35.18 14.00
CA ASN A 18 22.86 36.09 14.71
C ASN A 18 22.11 37.27 15.35
N GLU A 19 21.12 37.84 14.64
CA GLU A 19 20.28 38.93 15.14
C GLU A 19 19.43 38.46 16.32
N LEU A 20 18.81 37.28 16.22
CA LEU A 20 18.07 36.66 17.31
C LEU A 20 18.98 36.37 18.53
N GLU A 21 20.17 35.81 18.31
CA GLU A 21 21.14 35.52 19.37
C GLU A 21 21.57 36.79 20.11
N SER A 22 21.80 37.88 19.37
CA SER A 22 22.21 39.19 19.90
C SER A 22 21.06 39.98 20.56
N ALA A 23 19.81 39.62 20.30
CA ALA A 23 18.64 40.29 20.87
C ALA A 23 18.50 40.00 22.37
N ALA A 24 18.07 41.01 23.13
CA ALA A 24 17.72 40.85 24.54
C ALA A 24 16.56 39.86 24.70
N SER A 25 16.54 39.08 25.79
CA SER A 25 15.55 38.01 26.01
C SER A 25 14.09 38.48 25.84
N PHE A 26 13.72 39.67 26.29
CA PHE A 26 12.35 40.21 26.15
C PHE A 26 11.96 40.58 24.71
N ALA A 27 12.93 40.70 23.80
CA ALA A 27 12.73 41.08 22.41
C ALA A 27 12.85 39.90 21.43
N LYS A 28 13.28 38.72 21.89
CA LYS A 28 13.54 37.56 21.02
C LYS A 28 12.33 37.12 20.20
N SER A 29 11.12 37.21 20.76
CA SER A 29 9.87 36.89 20.04
C SER A 29 9.66 37.71 18.76
N MET A 30 10.23 38.93 18.68
CA MET A 30 10.18 39.76 17.48
C MET A 30 11.08 39.24 16.35
N TYR A 31 12.16 38.51 16.68
CA TYR A 31 13.17 38.03 15.71
C TYR A 31 13.04 36.54 15.40
N GLN A 32 12.37 35.76 16.25
CA GLN A 32 12.11 34.32 16.02
C GLN A 32 11.40 34.07 14.68
N THR A 33 10.45 34.95 14.33
CA THR A 33 9.68 34.81 13.08
C THR A 33 10.57 34.85 11.84
N ASP A 34 11.60 35.70 11.84
CA ASP A 34 12.52 35.81 10.70
C ASP A 34 13.38 34.55 10.57
N VAL A 35 13.84 33.99 11.69
CA VAL A 35 14.56 32.70 11.70
C VAL A 35 13.69 31.59 11.13
N TYR A 36 12.42 31.49 11.53
CA TYR A 36 11.52 30.46 11.02
C TYR A 36 11.22 30.62 9.52
N GLN A 37 11.07 31.86 9.05
CA GLN A 37 10.83 32.11 7.62
C GLN A 37 12.04 31.76 6.75
N GLU A 38 13.26 32.08 7.20
CA GLU A 38 14.46 31.69 6.44
C GLU A 38 14.74 30.19 6.56
N ALA A 39 14.45 29.56 7.71
CA ALA A 39 14.51 28.11 7.85
C ALA A 39 13.54 27.40 6.90
N GLN A 40 12.30 27.89 6.79
CA GLN A 40 11.32 27.36 5.85
C GLN A 40 11.84 27.40 4.40
N ARG A 41 12.46 28.51 3.99
CA ARG A 41 13.03 28.62 2.63
C ARG A 41 14.20 27.68 2.39
N LEU A 42 15.01 27.42 3.42
CA LEU A 42 16.06 26.42 3.32
C LEU A 42 15.47 25.02 3.17
N LEU A 43 14.43 24.67 3.93
CA LEU A 43 13.74 23.38 3.83
C LEU A 43 13.09 23.13 2.47
N ASP A 44 12.88 24.15 1.65
CA ASP A 44 12.41 24.02 0.26
C ASP A 44 13.56 23.76 -0.74
N THR A 45 14.77 23.46 -0.25
CA THR A 45 15.96 23.16 -1.05
C THR A 45 16.57 21.82 -0.66
N ASP A 46 17.17 21.11 -1.63
CA ASP A 46 17.78 19.80 -1.45
C ASP A 46 18.86 19.76 -0.34
N GLU A 47 19.58 20.87 -0.11
CA GLU A 47 20.66 20.95 0.88
C GLU A 47 20.24 21.61 2.22
N GLY A 48 18.96 21.97 2.34
CA GLY A 48 18.44 22.78 3.45
C GLY A 48 18.63 22.18 4.83
N LEU A 49 18.28 20.89 4.98
CA LEU A 49 18.38 20.16 6.25
C LEU A 49 19.82 20.09 6.74
N ASP A 50 20.79 19.81 5.85
CA ASP A 50 22.21 19.81 6.19
C ASP A 50 22.69 21.18 6.67
N ILE A 51 22.27 22.25 6.00
CA ILE A 51 22.65 23.63 6.37
C ILE A 51 22.09 24.00 7.75
N LEU A 52 20.80 23.70 7.99
CA LEU A 52 20.16 23.93 9.28
C LEU A 52 20.83 23.11 10.39
N TYR A 53 21.14 21.84 10.12
CA TYR A 53 21.77 20.94 11.06
C TYR A 53 23.14 21.44 11.54
N ARG A 54 23.97 21.99 10.64
CA ARG A 54 25.28 22.59 11.02
C ARG A 54 25.16 23.72 12.05
N SER A 55 24.01 24.37 12.11
CA SER A 55 23.73 25.46 13.06
C SER A 55 22.93 25.01 14.28
N ALA A 56 22.54 23.74 14.37
CA ALA A 56 21.59 23.25 15.38
C ALA A 56 22.08 23.42 16.82
N SER A 57 23.39 23.32 17.06
CA SER A 57 24.02 23.54 18.39
C SER A 57 23.84 24.97 18.92
N ARG A 58 23.43 25.91 18.05
CA ARG A 58 23.20 27.32 18.41
C ARG A 58 21.74 27.63 18.72
N PHE A 59 20.78 26.81 18.29
CA PHE A 59 19.36 27.15 18.32
C PHE A 59 18.86 27.50 19.72
N GLU A 60 19.22 26.69 20.72
CA GLU A 60 18.75 26.91 22.08
C GLU A 60 19.35 28.18 22.71
N LYS A 61 20.67 28.36 22.58
CA LYS A 61 21.37 29.57 23.08
C LYS A 61 20.88 30.84 22.38
N ALA A 62 20.60 30.76 21.08
CA ALA A 62 20.03 31.87 20.34
C ALA A 62 18.61 32.20 20.80
N GLY A 63 17.91 31.27 21.46
CA GLY A 63 16.53 31.45 21.91
C GLY A 63 15.50 31.17 20.82
N VAL A 64 15.83 30.27 19.88
CA VAL A 64 14.89 29.81 18.84
C VAL A 64 13.60 29.29 19.47
N PHE A 65 13.68 28.55 20.57
CA PHE A 65 12.50 27.95 21.22
C PHE A 65 11.94 28.74 22.42
N GLN A 66 12.47 29.93 22.70
CA GLN A 66 12.09 30.71 23.90
C GLN A 66 10.58 31.00 23.93
N ASP A 67 9.97 30.86 25.10
CA ASP A 67 8.55 31.12 25.38
C ASP A 67 7.58 30.19 24.60
N GLY A 68 8.09 29.09 24.05
CA GLY A 68 7.33 28.09 23.29
C GLY A 68 7.31 26.70 23.97
N PRO A 69 6.45 25.77 23.50
CA PRO A 69 6.37 24.43 24.07
C PRO A 69 7.64 23.58 23.82
N TRP A 70 8.45 23.93 22.82
CA TRP A 70 9.73 23.28 22.51
C TRP A 70 10.92 23.77 23.34
N GLU A 71 10.74 24.79 24.19
CA GLU A 71 11.83 25.44 24.93
C GLU A 71 12.65 24.44 25.74
N LYS A 72 11.97 23.56 26.48
CA LYS A 72 12.61 22.60 27.37
C LYS A 72 12.81 21.25 26.69
N ALA A 73 14.01 21.00 26.19
CA ALA A 73 14.38 19.74 25.53
C ALA A 73 14.03 18.50 26.40
N SER A 74 14.26 18.57 27.71
CA SER A 74 13.96 17.48 28.66
C SER A 74 12.46 17.18 28.86
N LYS A 75 11.56 18.01 28.31
CA LYS A 75 10.11 17.85 28.42
C LYS A 75 9.44 17.50 27.09
N LEU A 76 10.21 17.37 26.01
CA LEU A 76 9.66 16.92 24.73
C LEU A 76 9.07 15.52 24.90
N GLN A 77 8.03 15.22 24.11
CA GLN A 77 7.30 13.95 24.18
C GLN A 77 7.22 13.35 22.78
N PRO A 78 7.84 12.18 22.53
CA PRO A 78 7.84 11.55 21.21
C PRO A 78 6.45 11.38 20.58
N PRO A 79 5.38 11.01 21.34
CA PRO A 79 4.04 10.86 20.76
C PRO A 79 3.42 12.15 20.19
N LEU A 80 3.96 13.33 20.49
CA LEU A 80 3.42 14.61 20.01
C LEU A 80 4.06 15.09 18.70
N VAL A 81 5.23 14.55 18.33
CA VAL A 81 6.05 15.03 17.20
C VAL A 81 5.30 14.91 15.88
N ALA A 82 4.61 13.78 15.65
CA ALA A 82 3.82 13.54 14.44
C ALA A 82 2.83 14.69 14.15
N GLY A 83 2.06 15.04 15.18
CA GLY A 83 1.03 16.07 15.09
C GLY A 83 1.60 17.45 14.80
N SER A 84 2.75 17.78 15.40
CA SER A 84 3.45 19.04 15.12
C SER A 84 4.02 19.09 13.71
N LEU A 85 4.65 18.00 13.23
CA LEU A 85 5.22 17.92 11.88
C LEU A 85 4.15 18.05 10.80
N GLN A 86 2.98 17.46 11.02
CA GLN A 86 1.84 17.52 10.10
C GLN A 86 1.01 18.81 10.24
N ALA A 87 1.21 19.60 11.29
CA ALA A 87 0.48 20.84 11.49
C ALA A 87 0.88 21.91 10.46
N LYS A 88 -0.11 22.63 9.92
CA LYS A 88 0.13 23.71 8.95
C LYS A 88 0.83 24.90 9.60
N GLY A 89 1.81 25.47 8.90
CA GLY A 89 2.50 26.70 9.27
C GLY A 89 3.73 26.48 10.13
N LEU A 90 3.98 27.41 11.07
CA LEU A 90 5.19 27.44 11.90
C LEU A 90 5.45 26.19 12.77
N PRO A 91 4.44 25.50 13.35
CA PRO A 91 4.71 24.36 14.23
C PRO A 91 5.57 23.26 13.57
N SER A 92 5.32 22.94 12.29
CA SER A 92 6.12 21.97 11.53
C SER A 92 7.59 22.38 11.41
N ILE A 93 7.84 23.66 11.12
CA ILE A 93 9.20 24.21 11.02
C ILE A 93 9.91 24.17 12.37
N ILE A 94 9.22 24.56 13.45
CA ILE A 94 9.80 24.58 14.79
C ILE A 94 10.11 23.16 15.26
N GLU A 95 9.23 22.20 14.97
CA GLU A 95 9.46 20.79 15.27
C GLU A 95 10.71 20.27 14.53
N ILE A 96 10.84 20.54 13.22
CA ILE A 96 12.06 20.17 12.46
C ILE A 96 13.33 20.73 13.13
N LEU A 97 13.33 22.01 13.50
CA LEU A 97 14.48 22.61 14.20
C LEU A 97 14.73 21.98 15.57
N SER A 98 13.67 21.58 16.29
CA SER A 98 13.75 20.88 17.58
C SER A 98 14.38 19.50 17.42
N GLU A 99 13.98 18.74 16.40
CA GLU A 99 14.58 17.43 16.09
C GLU A 99 16.06 17.55 15.70
N LEU A 100 16.42 18.58 14.92
CA LEU A 100 17.82 18.86 14.60
C LEU A 100 18.65 19.25 15.83
N ARG A 101 18.07 19.99 16.81
CA ARG A 101 18.71 20.24 18.11
C ARG A 101 18.96 18.93 18.84
N MET A 102 17.96 18.06 18.94
CA MET A 102 18.09 16.77 19.62
C MET A 102 19.17 15.91 18.95
N LEU A 103 19.24 15.92 17.62
CA LEU A 103 20.27 15.21 16.87
C LEU A 103 21.68 15.77 17.16
N SER A 104 21.80 17.10 17.28
CA SER A 104 23.07 17.75 17.63
C SER A 104 23.55 17.37 19.05
N ILE A 105 22.62 17.17 19.99
CA ILE A 105 22.93 16.67 21.35
C ILE A 105 23.33 15.19 21.29
N ALA A 106 22.58 14.36 20.55
CA ALA A 106 22.85 12.93 20.40
C ALA A 106 24.23 12.64 19.78
N GLU A 107 24.64 13.42 18.77
CA GLU A 107 25.99 13.31 18.16
C GLU A 107 27.11 13.95 19.00
N GLY A 108 26.78 14.57 20.14
CA GLY A 108 27.75 15.25 20.99
C GLY A 108 28.29 16.58 20.42
N GLN A 109 27.64 17.14 19.41
CA GLN A 109 27.99 18.45 18.85
C GLN A 109 27.51 19.61 19.76
N TYR A 110 26.50 19.34 20.59
CA TYR A 110 25.98 20.28 21.59
C TYR A 110 25.86 19.62 22.97
N GLU A 111 26.62 20.13 23.94
CA GLU A 111 26.47 19.73 25.35
C GLU A 111 25.32 20.51 26.00
N HIS A 112 24.26 19.80 26.38
CA HIS A 112 23.08 20.35 27.06
C HIS A 112 23.09 19.97 28.56
N SER A 113 22.60 20.86 29.43
CA SER A 113 22.71 20.66 30.89
C SER A 113 21.78 19.58 31.43
N ASP A 114 20.57 19.47 30.88
CA ASP A 114 19.50 18.61 31.42
C ASP A 114 19.20 17.39 30.54
N VAL A 115 19.91 17.24 29.41
CA VAL A 115 19.66 16.19 28.40
C VAL A 115 21.02 15.66 27.98
N SER A 116 21.29 14.39 28.26
CA SER A 116 22.51 13.73 27.80
C SER A 116 22.38 13.32 26.32
N ALA A 117 23.52 13.01 25.68
CA ALA A 117 23.54 12.43 24.34
C ALA A 117 22.67 11.16 24.25
N GLU A 118 22.72 10.31 25.28
CA GLU A 118 21.91 9.08 25.39
C GLU A 118 20.41 9.40 25.47
N MET A 119 19.99 10.34 26.32
CA MET A 119 18.58 10.75 26.41
C MET A 119 18.06 11.35 25.10
N ALA A 120 18.88 12.14 24.40
CA ALA A 120 18.49 12.71 23.12
C ALA A 120 18.38 11.65 22.03
N GLN A 121 19.28 10.66 22.04
CA GLN A 121 19.24 9.52 21.14
C GLN A 121 18.00 8.65 21.40
N ASP A 122 17.68 8.35 22.66
CA ASP A 122 16.48 7.59 23.06
C ASP A 122 15.20 8.30 22.61
N PHE A 123 15.12 9.62 22.83
CA PHE A 123 14.00 10.44 22.35
C PHE A 123 13.81 10.33 20.83
N LEU A 124 14.87 10.55 20.05
CA LEU A 124 14.81 10.48 18.59
C LEU A 124 14.47 9.07 18.10
N ASN A 125 14.97 8.03 18.75
CA ASN A 125 14.61 6.65 18.43
C ASN A 125 13.13 6.38 18.64
N GLU A 126 12.56 6.83 19.76
CA GLU A 126 11.13 6.71 20.03
C GLU A 126 10.30 7.49 19.00
N VAL A 127 10.74 8.69 18.61
CA VAL A 127 10.13 9.46 17.51
C VAL A 127 10.15 8.67 16.20
N MET A 128 11.28 8.07 15.82
CA MET A 128 11.40 7.27 14.60
C MET A 128 10.49 6.03 14.61
N VAL A 129 10.41 5.33 15.74
CA VAL A 129 9.58 4.11 15.91
C VAL A 129 8.09 4.45 15.82
N LEU A 130 7.65 5.50 16.52
CA LEU A 130 6.24 5.90 16.54
C LEU A 130 5.74 6.44 15.20
N ASN A 131 6.66 6.81 14.30
CA ASN A 131 6.35 7.50 13.05
C ASN A 131 7.00 6.84 11.83
N LEU A 132 7.10 5.50 11.83
CA LEU A 132 7.64 4.73 10.69
C LEU A 132 6.91 5.02 9.37
N ASN A 133 5.63 5.35 9.45
CA ASN A 133 4.81 5.77 8.31
C ASN A 133 5.30 7.09 7.68
N LEU A 134 6.00 7.98 8.41
CA LEU A 134 6.62 9.17 7.81
C LEU A 134 7.91 8.82 7.05
N LEU A 135 8.67 7.82 7.52
CA LEU A 135 9.87 7.34 6.82
C LEU A 135 9.51 6.46 5.60
N PHE A 136 8.44 5.68 5.71
CA PHE A 136 7.93 4.82 4.65
C PHE A 136 6.42 5.08 4.45
N PRO A 137 6.05 6.17 3.77
CA PRO A 137 4.66 6.56 3.52
C PRO A 137 3.82 5.38 3.04
N GLU A 138 2.73 5.13 3.75
CA GLU A 138 1.71 4.19 3.32
C GLU A 138 0.83 4.86 2.28
N ALA A 139 0.50 4.12 1.23
CA ALA A 139 -0.46 4.58 0.23
C ALA A 139 -1.89 4.35 0.72
N THR A 140 -2.22 4.86 1.92
CA THR A 140 -3.53 4.70 2.56
C THR A 140 -4.47 5.86 2.25
N GLU A 141 -5.77 5.59 2.32
CA GLU A 141 -6.84 6.57 2.17
C GLU A 141 -6.82 7.63 3.27
N ALA A 142 -6.43 7.27 4.50
CA ALA A 142 -6.20 8.24 5.57
C ALA A 142 -5.04 9.19 5.22
N ALA A 143 -3.89 8.64 4.82
CA ALA A 143 -2.74 9.44 4.39
C ALA A 143 -3.06 10.32 3.18
N ARG A 144 -3.89 9.84 2.25
CA ARG A 144 -4.35 10.59 1.08
C ARG A 144 -5.26 11.77 1.46
N ILE A 145 -6.13 11.61 2.45
CA ILE A 145 -7.03 12.67 2.94
C ILE A 145 -6.28 13.71 3.76
N GLU A 146 -5.33 13.27 4.59
CA GLU A 146 -4.60 14.13 5.53
C GLU A 146 -3.28 14.71 4.96
N GLY A 147 -2.83 14.24 3.79
CA GLY A 147 -1.55 14.62 3.17
C GLY A 147 -1.42 16.09 2.71
N GLY A 148 -0.19 16.56 2.56
CA GLY A 148 0.18 17.92 2.13
C GLY A 148 1.70 18.21 2.17
N GLU A 149 2.12 19.44 1.84
CA GLU A 149 3.53 19.90 1.80
C GLU A 149 4.30 19.63 3.12
N GLN A 150 3.58 19.65 4.24
CA GLN A 150 4.14 19.33 5.57
C GLN A 150 4.59 17.86 5.67
N SER A 151 3.91 16.96 4.96
CA SER A 151 4.24 15.54 4.92
C SER A 151 5.53 15.27 4.15
N GLU A 152 5.84 16.07 3.12
CA GLU A 152 7.09 15.94 2.36
C GLU A 152 8.29 16.33 3.22
N ARG A 153 8.25 17.50 3.87
CA ARG A 153 9.31 17.95 4.79
C ARG A 153 9.52 16.98 5.96
N ALA A 154 8.43 16.44 6.51
CA ALA A 154 8.51 15.42 7.55
C ALA A 154 9.21 14.14 7.04
N THR A 155 8.90 13.70 5.82
CA THR A 155 9.54 12.54 5.19
C THR A 155 11.05 12.78 5.00
N GLU A 156 11.44 13.97 4.53
CA GLU A 156 12.84 14.35 4.36
C GLU A 156 13.61 14.40 5.68
N LEU A 157 13.02 14.98 6.73
CA LEU A 157 13.58 14.97 8.08
C LEU A 157 13.81 13.53 8.55
N PHE A 158 12.82 12.65 8.38
CA PHE A 158 12.93 11.25 8.82
C PHE A 158 14.01 10.48 8.06
N HIS A 159 14.14 10.72 6.74
CA HIS A 159 15.26 10.18 5.97
C HIS A 159 16.60 10.68 6.51
N PHE A 160 16.71 11.99 6.76
CA PHE A 160 17.92 12.60 7.32
C PHE A 160 18.27 12.01 8.70
N LEU A 161 17.29 11.87 9.59
CA LEU A 161 17.47 11.24 10.91
C LEU A 161 17.86 9.75 10.77
N SER A 162 17.25 9.01 9.85
CA SER A 162 17.55 7.58 9.65
C SER A 162 18.98 7.30 9.18
N ASP A 163 19.60 8.24 8.46
CA ASP A 163 20.99 8.12 8.02
C ASP A 163 22.01 8.41 9.14
N LYS A 164 21.56 9.07 10.23
CA LYS A 164 22.39 9.48 11.37
C LYS A 164 22.17 8.63 12.61
N LEU A 165 20.96 8.12 12.78
CA LEU A 165 20.57 7.26 13.90
C LEU A 165 20.76 5.80 13.52
N SER A 166 21.16 4.97 14.48
CA SER A 166 21.47 3.56 14.26
C SER A 166 21.08 2.77 15.50
N TYR A 167 19.91 2.12 15.49
CA TYR A 167 19.39 1.48 16.71
C TYR A 167 18.53 0.22 16.49
N GLN A 168 18.55 -0.64 17.51
CA GLN A 168 17.88 -1.94 17.57
C GLN A 168 16.35 -1.82 17.53
N ALA A 169 15.75 -0.94 18.34
CA ALA A 169 14.29 -0.80 18.43
C ALA A 169 13.61 -0.43 17.10
N LEU A 170 14.26 0.42 16.29
CA LEU A 170 13.77 0.72 14.94
C LEU A 170 13.85 -0.52 14.05
N THR A 171 14.95 -1.27 14.12
CA THR A 171 15.13 -2.49 13.33
C THR A 171 14.11 -3.57 13.69
N THR A 172 13.81 -3.79 14.97
CA THR A 172 12.76 -4.72 15.41
C THR A 172 11.39 -4.33 14.84
N THR A 173 11.05 -3.04 14.88
CA THR A 173 9.77 -2.56 14.35
C THR A 173 9.72 -2.65 12.83
N LEU A 174 10.81 -2.35 12.12
CA LEU A 174 10.94 -2.54 10.67
C LEU A 174 10.76 -4.02 10.28
N ILE A 175 11.35 -4.96 11.03
CA ILE A 175 11.21 -6.40 10.76
C ILE A 175 9.73 -6.82 10.84
N LYS A 176 9.03 -6.43 11.92
CA LYS A 176 7.60 -6.73 12.09
C LYS A 176 6.76 -6.16 10.94
N GLU A 177 7.06 -4.94 10.53
CA GLU A 177 6.37 -4.28 9.42
C GLU A 177 6.66 -4.97 8.08
N ILE A 178 7.90 -5.42 7.84
CA ILE A 178 8.25 -6.22 6.65
C ILE A 178 7.49 -7.56 6.65
N GLU A 179 7.41 -8.25 7.79
CA GLU A 179 6.62 -9.48 7.94
C GLU A 179 5.15 -9.23 7.60
N ARG A 180 4.56 -8.18 8.18
CA ARG A 180 3.18 -7.75 7.94
C ARG A 180 2.89 -7.44 6.48
N LEU A 181 3.77 -6.70 5.80
CA LEU A 181 3.59 -6.37 4.38
C LEU A 181 3.78 -7.57 3.46
N THR A 182 4.75 -8.44 3.76
CA THR A 182 5.00 -9.61 2.94
C THR A 182 3.90 -10.66 3.06
N ALA A 183 3.20 -10.75 4.20
CA ALA A 183 2.02 -11.59 4.35
C ALA A 183 0.84 -11.18 3.44
N GLN A 184 0.72 -9.88 3.17
CA GLN A 184 -0.33 -9.32 2.31
C GLN A 184 -0.08 -9.54 0.81
N ARG A 185 1.11 -10.05 0.42
CA ARG A 185 1.50 -10.30 -0.99
C ARG A 185 1.12 -9.17 -1.97
N PRO A 186 1.51 -7.91 -1.71
CA PRO A 186 1.22 -6.82 -2.64
C PRO A 186 1.97 -7.03 -3.97
N ILE A 187 1.33 -6.68 -5.09
CA ILE A 187 1.99 -6.66 -6.40
C ILE A 187 3.11 -5.61 -6.41
N MET A 188 2.86 -4.46 -5.79
CA MET A 188 3.80 -3.35 -5.68
C MET A 188 4.65 -3.51 -4.41
N VAL A 189 5.91 -3.91 -4.58
CA VAL A 189 6.81 -4.23 -3.45
C VAL A 189 7.87 -3.16 -3.15
N LYS A 190 7.82 -2.00 -3.83
CA LYS A 190 8.88 -0.99 -3.73
C LYS A 190 9.08 -0.51 -2.29
N ARG A 191 7.99 -0.27 -1.56
CA ARG A 191 8.00 0.09 -0.13
C ARG A 191 8.70 -0.98 0.70
N THR A 192 8.26 -2.24 0.58
CA THR A 192 8.85 -3.37 1.31
C THR A 192 10.34 -3.55 1.02
N VAL A 193 10.76 -3.42 -0.25
CA VAL A 193 12.18 -3.50 -0.62
C VAL A 193 12.98 -2.37 0.00
N SER A 194 12.46 -1.12 -0.01
CA SER A 194 13.11 0.03 0.63
C SER A 194 13.31 -0.19 2.13
N MET A 195 12.29 -0.73 2.81
CA MET A 195 12.37 -1.07 4.24
C MET A 195 13.44 -2.13 4.54
N ILE A 196 13.54 -3.17 3.72
CA ILE A 196 14.57 -4.21 3.86
C ILE A 196 15.97 -3.61 3.65
N GLU A 197 16.14 -2.74 2.64
CA GLU A 197 17.41 -2.07 2.36
C GLU A 197 17.83 -1.14 3.51
N THR A 198 16.90 -0.38 4.09
CA THR A 198 17.16 0.47 5.25
C THR A 198 17.49 -0.37 6.48
N ALA A 199 16.68 -1.39 6.80
CA ALA A 199 16.95 -2.30 7.93
C ALA A 199 18.33 -2.97 7.80
N LYS A 200 18.74 -3.32 6.57
CA LYS A 200 20.08 -3.86 6.29
C LYS A 200 21.21 -2.85 6.53
N LYS A 201 21.02 -1.55 6.21
CA LYS A 201 22.04 -0.51 6.47
C LYS A 201 22.21 -0.25 7.97
N MET A 202 21.13 -0.32 8.73
CA MET A 202 21.10 -0.08 10.17
C MET A 202 21.65 -1.25 11.02
N LEU A 203 22.31 -2.22 10.39
CA LEU A 203 22.78 -3.45 11.03
C LEU A 203 24.06 -3.17 11.83
N HIS A 204 23.90 -2.53 12.99
CA HIS A 204 24.88 -2.43 14.04
C HIS A 204 24.68 -3.61 15.01
N SER A 205 25.77 -4.17 15.55
CA SER A 205 25.93 -5.57 15.97
C SER A 205 25.13 -6.09 17.18
N ASP A 206 24.00 -5.50 17.56
CA ASP A 206 23.27 -5.81 18.81
C ASP A 206 21.86 -6.44 18.62
N LEU A 207 21.51 -6.90 17.41
CA LEU A 207 20.28 -7.67 17.19
C LEU A 207 20.31 -9.03 17.90
N SER A 208 19.16 -9.51 18.36
CA SER A 208 19.05 -10.91 18.77
C SER A 208 19.32 -11.83 17.58
N VAL A 209 19.81 -13.04 17.87
CA VAL A 209 20.07 -14.05 16.82
C VAL A 209 18.81 -14.32 15.99
N ALA A 210 17.63 -14.32 16.63
CA ALA A 210 16.36 -14.53 15.96
C ALA A 210 16.03 -13.40 14.97
N GLU A 211 16.07 -12.14 15.39
CA GLU A 211 15.78 -10.99 14.53
C GLU A 211 16.74 -10.89 13.36
N ARG A 212 18.03 -11.17 13.61
CA ARG A 212 19.03 -11.22 12.55
C ARG A 212 18.71 -12.26 11.49
N LEU A 213 18.30 -13.47 11.89
CA LEU A 213 17.93 -14.53 10.95
C LEU A 213 16.69 -14.15 10.12
N VAL A 214 15.69 -13.50 10.73
CA VAL A 214 14.50 -13.00 10.03
C VAL A 214 14.88 -11.94 9.00
N LEU A 215 15.71 -10.96 9.39
CA LEU A 215 16.16 -9.93 8.46
C LEU A 215 17.03 -10.51 7.32
N GLU A 216 17.95 -11.42 7.63
CA GLU A 216 18.79 -12.09 6.63
C GLU A 216 17.96 -12.89 5.62
N LYS A 217 16.82 -13.46 6.03
CA LYS A 217 15.84 -14.08 5.11
C LYS A 217 15.29 -13.07 4.11
N TYR A 218 14.82 -11.90 4.56
CA TYR A 218 14.27 -10.88 3.66
C TYR A 218 15.33 -10.22 2.76
N VAL A 219 16.53 -9.96 3.30
CA VAL A 219 17.68 -9.50 2.50
C VAL A 219 18.02 -10.53 1.41
N SER A 220 18.09 -11.81 1.78
CA SER A 220 18.35 -12.90 0.84
C SER A 220 17.26 -12.99 -0.25
N ALA A 221 16.00 -12.68 0.08
CA ALA A 221 14.90 -12.70 -0.90
C ALA A 221 15.03 -11.62 -1.99
N ILE A 222 15.61 -10.46 -1.68
CA ILE A 222 15.78 -9.37 -2.65
C ILE A 222 17.12 -9.39 -3.39
N GLU A 223 18.18 -9.94 -2.77
CA GLU A 223 19.55 -10.00 -3.31
C GLU A 223 19.93 -11.35 -3.92
N GLY A 224 19.24 -12.42 -3.54
CA GLY A 224 19.49 -13.78 -3.98
C GLY A 224 19.79 -14.73 -2.81
N PRO A 225 19.06 -15.87 -2.68
CA PRO A 225 19.18 -16.73 -1.51
C PRO A 225 20.33 -17.74 -1.59
N SER A 226 20.86 -18.03 -2.78
CA SER A 226 21.87 -19.07 -2.97
C SER A 226 23.30 -18.55 -2.74
N PRO A 227 24.26 -19.44 -2.40
CA PRO A 227 25.68 -19.07 -2.32
C PRO A 227 26.20 -18.44 -3.62
N LEU A 228 25.77 -18.97 -4.77
CA LEU A 228 26.17 -18.44 -6.07
C LEU A 228 25.61 -17.03 -6.29
N SER A 229 24.32 -16.81 -6.04
CA SER A 229 23.70 -15.50 -6.25
C SER A 229 24.28 -14.43 -5.33
N LYS A 230 24.61 -14.79 -4.08
CA LYS A 230 25.24 -13.88 -3.11
C LYS A 230 26.66 -13.46 -3.52
N SER A 231 27.37 -14.32 -4.27
CA SER A 231 28.72 -14.04 -4.72
C SER A 231 28.81 -13.11 -5.93
N ILE A 232 27.68 -12.74 -6.54
CA ILE A 232 27.65 -12.03 -7.83
C ILE A 232 26.91 -10.71 -7.70
N VAL A 233 27.64 -9.62 -7.97
CA VAL A 233 27.10 -8.25 -7.90
C VAL A 233 26.43 -7.84 -9.22
N GLN A 234 26.96 -8.29 -10.37
CA GLN A 234 26.42 -7.91 -11.68
C GLN A 234 25.51 -8.99 -12.29
N PRO A 235 24.26 -8.66 -12.68
CA PRO A 235 23.32 -9.62 -13.26
C PRO A 235 23.85 -10.38 -14.50
N GLY A 236 24.69 -9.73 -15.31
CA GLY A 236 25.29 -10.33 -16.50
C GLY A 236 26.31 -11.44 -16.20
N GLU A 237 26.96 -11.40 -15.04
CA GLU A 237 27.91 -12.43 -14.59
C GLU A 237 27.17 -13.69 -14.12
N TYR A 238 26.03 -13.52 -13.45
CA TYR A 238 25.20 -14.64 -12.97
C TYR A 238 24.79 -15.53 -14.14
N ARG A 239 24.33 -14.92 -15.25
CA ARG A 239 23.96 -15.68 -16.46
C ARG A 239 25.11 -16.52 -17.04
N LYS A 240 26.35 -16.02 -17.01
CA LYS A 240 27.51 -16.77 -17.51
C LYS A 240 27.77 -17.99 -16.62
N LYS A 241 27.71 -17.81 -15.30
CA LYS A 241 27.91 -18.89 -14.33
C LYS A 241 26.89 -20.01 -14.46
N LEU A 242 25.63 -19.69 -14.76
CA LEU A 242 24.59 -20.71 -15.02
C LEU A 242 24.96 -21.67 -16.17
N MET A 243 25.81 -21.25 -17.12
CA MET A 243 26.25 -22.10 -18.23
C MET A 243 27.28 -23.16 -17.81
N ASP A 244 27.98 -22.93 -16.70
CA ASP A 244 29.02 -23.81 -16.17
C ASP A 244 28.46 -24.82 -15.15
N LEU A 245 27.24 -24.61 -14.67
CA LEU A 245 26.60 -25.46 -13.67
C LEU A 245 26.12 -26.79 -14.27
N SER A 246 26.27 -27.86 -13.50
CA SER A 246 25.63 -29.15 -13.74
C SER A 246 24.12 -29.08 -13.55
N HIS A 247 23.41 -30.10 -14.01
CA HIS A 247 21.96 -30.21 -13.84
C HIS A 247 21.54 -30.19 -12.36
N GLU A 248 22.27 -30.91 -11.49
CA GLU A 248 21.99 -30.96 -10.05
C GLU A 248 22.22 -29.60 -9.37
N GLU A 249 23.25 -28.85 -9.80
CA GLU A 249 23.50 -27.50 -9.29
C GLU A 249 22.43 -26.50 -9.75
N LEU A 250 21.96 -26.62 -11.00
CA LEU A 250 20.84 -25.82 -11.51
C LEU A 250 19.54 -26.12 -10.76
N GLU A 251 19.29 -27.37 -10.42
CA GLU A 251 18.13 -27.77 -9.62
C GLU A 251 18.22 -27.18 -8.20
N LYS A 252 19.39 -27.25 -7.56
CA LYS A 252 19.63 -26.62 -6.25
C LYS A 252 19.41 -25.10 -6.28
N GLU A 253 19.90 -24.42 -7.31
CA GLU A 253 19.61 -22.99 -7.52
C GLU A 253 18.11 -22.76 -7.66
N ALA A 254 17.43 -23.54 -8.51
CA ALA A 254 15.99 -23.43 -8.76
C ALA A 254 15.17 -23.56 -7.47
N VAL A 255 15.46 -24.58 -6.65
CA VAL A 255 14.79 -24.83 -5.37
C VAL A 255 15.06 -23.71 -4.36
N ALA A 256 16.31 -23.22 -4.27
CA ALA A 256 16.66 -22.15 -3.33
C ALA A 256 15.92 -20.83 -3.65
N PHE A 257 15.88 -20.44 -4.93
CA PHE A 257 15.14 -19.26 -5.36
C PHE A 257 13.63 -19.42 -5.16
N ALA A 258 13.08 -20.57 -5.55
CA ALA A 258 11.65 -20.81 -5.44
C ALA A 258 11.18 -20.83 -3.98
N GLY A 259 11.94 -21.48 -3.08
CA GLY A 259 11.63 -21.51 -1.65
C GLY A 259 11.61 -20.11 -1.04
N SER A 260 12.65 -19.30 -1.28
CA SER A 260 12.70 -17.92 -0.79
C SER A 260 11.55 -17.06 -1.34
N MET A 261 11.22 -17.23 -2.62
CA MET A 261 10.10 -16.53 -3.26
C MET A 261 8.76 -16.94 -2.64
N ARG A 262 8.49 -18.23 -2.46
CA ARG A 262 7.23 -18.72 -1.89
C ARG A 262 7.05 -18.30 -0.44
N GLU A 263 8.13 -18.26 0.32
CA GLU A 263 8.07 -17.86 1.72
C GLU A 263 7.79 -16.35 1.87
N THR A 264 8.41 -15.52 1.05
CA THR A 264 8.41 -14.05 1.22
C THR A 264 7.54 -13.27 0.24
N GLY A 265 7.12 -13.87 -0.88
CA GLY A 265 6.46 -13.17 -1.98
C GLY A 265 7.40 -12.21 -2.74
N LEU A 266 8.68 -12.17 -2.37
CA LEU A 266 9.69 -11.29 -2.98
C LEU A 266 10.56 -12.09 -3.95
N VAL A 267 10.83 -11.49 -5.11
CA VAL A 267 11.69 -12.10 -6.13
C VAL A 267 12.97 -11.30 -6.33
N ALA A 268 14.10 -11.99 -6.21
CA ALA A 268 15.41 -11.47 -6.56
C ALA A 268 15.60 -11.36 -8.10
N PRO A 269 16.30 -10.34 -8.63
CA PRO A 269 16.49 -10.18 -10.07
C PRO A 269 17.14 -11.39 -10.77
N GLN A 270 18.02 -12.11 -10.06
CA GLN A 270 18.71 -13.32 -10.51
C GLN A 270 17.73 -14.48 -10.77
N HIS A 271 16.61 -14.54 -10.06
CA HIS A 271 15.57 -15.56 -10.28
C HIS A 271 14.94 -15.42 -11.67
N ALA A 272 14.68 -14.19 -12.11
CA ALA A 272 14.21 -13.91 -13.46
C ALA A 272 15.24 -14.34 -14.51
N ILE A 273 16.54 -14.17 -14.25
CA ILE A 273 17.61 -14.64 -15.13
C ILE A 273 17.66 -16.17 -15.19
N LEU A 274 17.59 -16.83 -14.03
CA LEU A 274 17.56 -18.29 -13.90
C LEU A 274 16.37 -18.87 -14.67
N LEU A 275 15.15 -18.36 -14.44
CA LEU A 275 13.94 -18.86 -15.10
C LEU A 275 14.01 -18.71 -16.63
N ARG A 276 14.53 -17.59 -17.13
CA ARG A 276 14.76 -17.39 -18.57
C ARG A 276 15.81 -18.34 -19.12
N TYR A 277 16.84 -18.68 -18.35
CA TYR A 277 17.86 -19.65 -18.74
C TYR A 277 17.27 -21.06 -18.83
N LEU A 278 16.59 -21.50 -17.77
CA LEU A 278 15.95 -22.82 -17.69
C LEU A 278 14.91 -23.02 -18.79
N SER A 279 14.01 -22.04 -19.00
CA SER A 279 12.99 -22.13 -20.07
C SER A 279 13.55 -22.30 -21.49
N ARG A 280 14.83 -21.96 -21.71
CA ARG A 280 15.52 -22.13 -23.01
C ARG A 280 16.40 -23.37 -23.08
N LYS A 281 16.98 -23.81 -21.97
CA LYS A 281 18.06 -24.81 -21.95
C LYS A 281 17.70 -26.09 -21.21
N VAL A 282 16.92 -26.00 -20.14
CA VAL A 282 16.63 -27.10 -19.19
C VAL A 282 15.19 -26.92 -18.70
N LYS A 283 14.22 -27.15 -19.60
CA LYS A 283 12.80 -26.83 -19.38
C LYS A 283 12.19 -27.63 -18.23
N GLU A 284 12.67 -28.84 -18.02
CA GLU A 284 12.25 -29.76 -16.97
C GLU A 284 12.46 -29.21 -15.55
N LEU A 285 13.34 -28.22 -15.36
CA LEU A 285 13.57 -27.56 -14.05
C LEU A 285 12.69 -26.32 -13.82
N VAL A 286 11.91 -25.88 -14.82
CA VAL A 286 10.99 -24.73 -14.66
C VAL A 286 9.94 -24.95 -13.56
N PRO A 287 9.30 -26.14 -13.43
CA PRO A 287 8.43 -26.44 -12.30
C PRO A 287 9.11 -26.26 -10.94
N ALA A 288 10.37 -26.69 -10.81
CA ALA A 288 11.14 -26.56 -9.58
C ALA A 288 11.48 -25.10 -9.28
N ALA A 289 11.87 -24.33 -10.30
CA ALA A 289 12.18 -22.90 -10.17
C ALA A 289 10.98 -22.02 -9.80
N LEU A 290 9.76 -22.52 -9.99
CA LEU A 290 8.53 -21.85 -9.56
C LEU A 290 7.91 -22.52 -8.31
N GLN A 291 8.45 -23.66 -7.87
CA GLN A 291 7.89 -24.53 -6.84
C GLN A 291 6.39 -24.78 -7.08
N LEU A 292 6.04 -25.23 -8.30
CA LEU A 292 4.63 -25.47 -8.64
C LEU A 292 4.06 -26.67 -7.89
N ASN A 293 2.83 -26.53 -7.40
CA ASN A 293 1.99 -27.65 -7.00
C ASN A 293 1.53 -28.48 -8.22
N ASP A 294 0.81 -29.58 -7.97
CA ASP A 294 0.42 -30.51 -9.04
C ASP A 294 -0.55 -29.89 -10.06
N LYS A 295 -1.44 -28.99 -9.61
CA LYS A 295 -2.33 -28.23 -10.51
C LYS A 295 -1.54 -27.27 -11.39
N GLY A 296 -0.55 -26.59 -10.81
CA GLY A 296 0.36 -25.70 -11.54
C GLY A 296 1.21 -26.43 -12.57
N LYS A 297 1.75 -27.61 -12.22
CA LYS A 297 2.49 -28.49 -13.15
C LYS A 297 1.61 -28.92 -14.32
N ALA A 298 0.40 -29.40 -14.04
CA ALA A 298 -0.54 -29.80 -15.09
C ALA A 298 -0.88 -28.62 -16.04
N ASN A 299 -1.13 -27.43 -15.50
CA ASN A 299 -1.37 -26.22 -16.29
C ASN A 299 -0.16 -25.82 -17.14
N LEU A 300 1.05 -25.93 -16.59
CA LEU A 300 2.29 -25.68 -17.33
C LEU A 300 2.44 -26.67 -18.49
N ASP A 301 2.20 -27.96 -18.25
CA ASP A 301 2.36 -29.02 -19.25
C ASP A 301 1.34 -28.85 -20.38
N GLU A 302 0.08 -28.57 -20.06
CA GLU A 302 -1.00 -28.34 -21.03
C GLU A 302 -0.74 -27.10 -21.91
N HIS A 303 -0.20 -26.03 -21.32
CA HIS A 303 -0.03 -24.74 -21.99
C HIS A 303 1.45 -24.35 -22.21
N ALA A 304 2.35 -25.34 -22.28
CA ALA A 304 3.80 -25.14 -22.24
C ALA A 304 4.32 -24.12 -23.27
N GLU A 305 3.81 -24.17 -24.51
CA GLU A 305 4.22 -23.24 -25.57
C GLU A 305 3.95 -21.78 -25.16
N LEU A 306 2.73 -21.50 -24.69
CA LEU A 306 2.33 -20.17 -24.25
C LEU A 306 3.14 -19.76 -23.04
N VAL A 307 3.29 -20.62 -22.03
CA VAL A 307 4.03 -20.28 -20.80
C VAL A 307 5.48 -19.93 -21.10
N PHE A 308 6.17 -20.70 -21.94
CA PHE A 308 7.55 -20.36 -22.32
C PHE A 308 7.64 -19.07 -23.16
N GLN A 309 6.61 -18.76 -23.95
CA GLN A 309 6.51 -17.47 -24.65
C GLN A 309 6.31 -16.31 -23.66
N LEU A 310 5.45 -16.46 -22.65
CA LEU A 310 5.26 -15.50 -21.56
C LEU A 310 6.58 -15.28 -20.81
N ILE A 311 7.31 -16.34 -20.44
CA ILE A 311 8.61 -16.24 -19.79
C ILE A 311 9.59 -15.41 -20.65
N LYS A 312 9.60 -15.68 -21.97
CA LYS A 312 10.48 -14.98 -22.90
C LYS A 312 10.16 -13.47 -22.99
N VAL A 313 8.89 -13.09 -22.96
CA VAL A 313 8.43 -11.71 -23.23
C VAL A 313 8.23 -10.87 -21.97
N ALA A 314 7.79 -11.45 -20.86
CA ALA A 314 7.41 -10.69 -19.67
C ALA A 314 8.45 -10.74 -18.55
N ILE A 315 9.20 -11.84 -18.40
CA ILE A 315 10.09 -12.04 -17.25
C ILE A 315 11.45 -11.42 -17.54
N TYR A 316 11.82 -10.39 -16.80
CA TYR A 316 13.11 -9.69 -16.84
C TYR A 316 13.52 -9.29 -15.42
N PRO A 317 14.80 -8.96 -15.15
CA PRO A 317 15.22 -8.39 -13.86
C PRO A 317 14.37 -7.20 -13.41
N ALA A 318 13.98 -6.32 -14.34
CA ALA A 318 13.13 -5.16 -14.06
C ALA A 318 11.66 -5.53 -13.74
N THR A 319 11.18 -6.68 -14.21
CA THR A 319 9.82 -7.19 -14.00
C THR A 319 9.82 -8.45 -13.13
N LYS A 320 10.86 -8.63 -12.32
CA LYS A 320 11.15 -9.88 -11.57
C LYS A 320 9.97 -10.44 -10.79
N GLN A 321 9.09 -9.59 -10.25
CA GLN A 321 7.90 -10.05 -9.51
C GLN A 321 6.91 -10.87 -10.33
N SER A 322 6.93 -10.73 -11.66
CA SER A 322 6.13 -11.59 -12.56
C SER A 322 6.52 -13.07 -12.51
N VAL A 323 7.65 -13.45 -11.88
CA VAL A 323 7.96 -14.85 -11.57
C VAL A 323 6.98 -15.41 -10.53
N TYR A 324 6.73 -14.66 -9.45
CA TYR A 324 5.76 -15.06 -8.42
C TYR A 324 4.34 -15.05 -8.97
N GLY A 325 3.97 -13.99 -9.71
CA GLY A 325 2.70 -13.91 -10.42
C GLY A 325 2.48 -15.09 -11.38
N LEU A 326 3.51 -15.51 -12.12
CA LEU A 326 3.42 -16.66 -13.03
C LEU A 326 3.18 -17.97 -12.28
N ALA A 327 3.90 -18.18 -11.17
CA ALA A 327 3.73 -19.37 -10.34
C ALA A 327 2.27 -19.50 -9.87
N LEU A 328 1.73 -18.42 -9.28
CA LEU A 328 0.35 -18.40 -8.78
C LEU A 328 -0.69 -18.46 -9.91
N MET A 329 -0.47 -17.79 -11.05
CA MET A 329 -1.39 -17.85 -12.20
C MET A 329 -1.57 -19.29 -12.71
N LEU A 330 -0.49 -20.08 -12.73
CA LEU A 330 -0.53 -21.49 -13.12
C LEU A 330 -1.29 -22.33 -12.09
N GLU A 331 -1.04 -22.13 -10.80
CA GLU A 331 -1.70 -22.89 -9.72
C GLU A 331 -3.18 -22.54 -9.56
N ARG A 332 -3.55 -21.29 -9.83
CA ARG A 332 -4.95 -20.87 -9.92
C ARG A 332 -5.67 -21.52 -11.10
N GLY A 333 -4.95 -22.00 -12.12
CA GLY A 333 -5.53 -22.62 -13.30
C GLY A 333 -6.19 -21.62 -14.25
N VAL A 334 -5.68 -20.37 -14.27
CA VAL A 334 -6.29 -19.29 -15.05
C VAL A 334 -6.27 -19.60 -16.56
N LEU A 335 -5.25 -20.31 -17.03
CA LEU A 335 -5.08 -20.67 -18.44
C LEU A 335 -6.11 -21.67 -18.96
N SER A 336 -6.75 -22.44 -18.07
CA SER A 336 -7.82 -23.38 -18.41
C SER A 336 -9.10 -22.67 -18.89
N SER A 337 -9.25 -21.37 -18.62
CA SER A 337 -10.35 -20.57 -19.16
C SER A 337 -10.10 -20.24 -20.63
N SER A 338 -11.01 -20.66 -21.51
CA SER A 338 -10.83 -20.58 -22.97
C SER A 338 -10.49 -19.18 -23.52
N PRO A 339 -10.98 -18.05 -22.97
CA PRO A 339 -10.63 -16.72 -23.48
C PRO A 339 -9.22 -16.25 -23.06
N VAL A 340 -8.61 -16.88 -22.05
CA VAL A 340 -7.37 -16.38 -21.44
C VAL A 340 -6.17 -16.57 -22.35
N SER A 341 -5.96 -17.79 -22.85
CA SER A 341 -4.85 -18.11 -23.77
C SER A 341 -4.78 -17.19 -25.00
N PRO A 342 -5.87 -16.97 -25.77
CA PRO A 342 -5.85 -16.02 -26.89
C PRO A 342 -5.71 -14.56 -26.43
N GLY A 343 -6.28 -14.19 -25.28
CA GLY A 343 -6.11 -12.85 -24.70
C GLY A 343 -4.65 -12.51 -24.40
N LEU A 344 -3.92 -13.43 -23.75
CA LEU A 344 -2.50 -13.27 -23.45
C LEU A 344 -1.64 -13.21 -24.72
N LYS A 345 -1.92 -14.06 -25.73
CA LYS A 345 -1.21 -14.02 -27.02
C LYS A 345 -1.34 -12.66 -27.71
N ARG A 346 -2.53 -12.05 -27.65
CA ARG A 346 -2.79 -10.71 -28.22
C ARG A 346 -1.91 -9.63 -27.57
N LEU A 347 -1.67 -9.71 -26.27
CA LEU A 347 -0.86 -8.72 -25.54
C LEU A 347 0.62 -8.72 -25.94
N ILE A 348 1.14 -9.87 -26.38
CA ILE A 348 2.55 -10.02 -26.81
C ILE A 348 2.87 -9.12 -28.00
N GLU A 349 1.94 -8.99 -28.94
CA GLU A 349 2.11 -8.25 -30.20
C GLU A 349 1.29 -6.95 -30.25
N LEU A 350 0.71 -6.55 -29.12
CA LEU A 350 -0.18 -5.40 -29.05
C LEU A 350 0.53 -4.11 -29.47
N ASP A 351 -0.06 -3.37 -30.40
CA ASP A 351 0.42 -2.05 -30.77
C ASP A 351 -0.03 -1.00 -29.73
N ILE A 352 0.80 -0.80 -28.71
CA ILE A 352 0.48 0.10 -27.60
C ILE A 352 0.69 1.55 -28.03
N ARG A 353 -0.32 2.40 -27.77
CA ARG A 353 -0.30 3.86 -28.03
C ARG A 353 0.91 4.53 -27.38
N ALA A 354 1.43 5.59 -28.00
CA ALA A 354 2.70 6.21 -27.61
C ALA A 354 2.69 6.74 -26.17
N GLU A 355 1.59 7.37 -25.76
CA GLU A 355 1.37 7.88 -24.41
C GLU A 355 1.34 6.76 -23.36
N VAL A 356 0.65 5.65 -23.64
CA VAL A 356 0.59 4.48 -22.75
C VAL A 356 1.96 3.82 -22.64
N ARG A 357 2.68 3.71 -23.76
CA ARG A 357 4.07 3.22 -23.80
C ARG A 357 4.99 4.06 -22.91
N LYS A 358 4.85 5.39 -22.94
CA LYS A 358 5.62 6.30 -22.09
C LYS A 358 5.30 6.08 -20.61
N THR A 359 4.02 6.00 -20.24
CA THR A 359 3.59 5.72 -18.85
C THR A 359 4.17 4.40 -18.33
N LEU A 360 4.02 3.32 -19.09
CA LEU A 360 4.53 1.99 -18.70
C LEU A 360 6.05 1.92 -18.59
N LEU A 361 6.79 2.65 -19.43
CA LEU A 361 8.26 2.66 -19.36
C LEU A 361 8.78 3.55 -18.24
N ASN A 362 8.07 4.62 -17.89
CA ASN A 362 8.45 5.49 -16.77
C ASN A 362 8.34 4.78 -15.41
N SER A 363 7.39 3.85 -15.27
CA SER A 363 7.21 3.06 -14.04
C SER A 363 8.27 1.98 -13.84
N CYS A 364 9.20 1.77 -14.78
CA CYS A 364 10.22 0.74 -14.69
C CYS A 364 11.62 1.33 -14.93
N LYS A 365 12.63 0.84 -14.20
CA LYS A 365 14.03 1.17 -14.51
C LYS A 365 14.36 0.62 -15.91
N THR A 366 14.82 1.48 -16.81
CA THR A 366 15.16 1.13 -18.18
C THR A 366 16.41 0.22 -18.23
N GLY A 367 16.33 -0.88 -18.99
CA GLY A 367 17.44 -1.84 -19.15
C GLY A 367 17.08 -3.08 -19.99
N ASP A 368 18.09 -3.80 -20.46
CA ASP A 368 18.02 -5.14 -21.13
C ASP A 368 16.97 -5.35 -22.23
N GLY A 369 16.61 -4.30 -22.97
CA GLY A 369 15.68 -4.41 -24.10
C GLY A 369 14.23 -4.67 -23.68
N ILE A 370 13.85 -4.24 -22.47
CA ILE A 370 12.45 -4.25 -22.02
C ILE A 370 11.58 -3.35 -22.92
N THR A 371 10.40 -3.83 -23.28
CA THR A 371 9.40 -3.07 -24.05
C THR A 371 8.17 -2.77 -23.20
N ALA A 372 7.33 -1.83 -23.62
CA ALA A 372 6.05 -1.59 -22.94
C ALA A 372 5.15 -2.84 -22.92
N ASN A 373 5.17 -3.67 -23.98
CA ASN A 373 4.50 -4.97 -23.98
C ASN A 373 5.06 -5.91 -22.92
N SER A 374 6.38 -5.88 -22.68
CA SER A 374 7.02 -6.69 -21.63
C SER A 374 6.52 -6.27 -20.25
N VAL A 375 6.45 -4.94 -19.99
CA VAL A 375 5.95 -4.38 -18.73
C VAL A 375 4.47 -4.67 -18.54
N LEU A 376 3.64 -4.40 -19.55
CA LEU A 376 2.20 -4.64 -19.49
C LEU A 376 1.89 -6.12 -19.26
N LEU A 377 2.53 -7.01 -20.04
CA LEU A 377 2.31 -8.45 -19.90
C LEU A 377 2.79 -8.98 -18.54
N ALA A 378 3.89 -8.45 -17.99
CA ALA A 378 4.32 -8.76 -16.63
C ALA A 378 3.29 -8.32 -15.59
N GLY A 379 2.71 -7.12 -15.74
CA GLY A 379 1.60 -6.65 -14.90
C GLY A 379 0.38 -7.55 -15.00
N VAL A 380 0.00 -7.99 -16.20
CA VAL A 380 -1.12 -8.92 -16.41
C VAL A 380 -0.87 -10.26 -15.73
N ILE A 381 0.34 -10.81 -15.83
CA ILE A 381 0.72 -12.03 -15.12
C ILE A 381 0.59 -11.83 -13.59
N ASN A 382 1.02 -10.69 -13.07
CA ASN A 382 0.88 -10.37 -11.65
C ASN A 382 -0.58 -10.28 -11.22
N VAL A 383 -1.42 -9.54 -11.94
CA VAL A 383 -2.84 -9.37 -11.63
C VAL A 383 -3.60 -10.70 -11.71
N LEU A 384 -3.32 -11.52 -12.73
CA LEU A 384 -3.90 -12.86 -12.84
C LEU A 384 -3.31 -13.86 -11.85
N GLY A 385 -2.12 -13.64 -11.31
CA GLY A 385 -1.55 -14.48 -10.26
C GLY A 385 -2.01 -14.09 -8.85
N GLN A 386 -2.11 -12.79 -8.59
CA GLN A 386 -2.29 -12.16 -7.28
C GLN A 386 -3.43 -11.13 -7.33
N PRO A 387 -4.67 -11.55 -7.59
CA PRO A 387 -5.78 -10.61 -7.79
C PRO A 387 -6.10 -9.75 -6.57
N ILE A 388 -5.80 -10.23 -5.37
CA ILE A 388 -5.99 -9.50 -4.10
C ILE A 388 -4.72 -8.77 -3.63
N GLY A 389 -3.62 -8.84 -4.40
CA GLY A 389 -2.43 -8.02 -4.18
C GLY A 389 -2.46 -6.68 -4.94
N ILE A 390 -3.57 -6.38 -5.63
CA ILE A 390 -3.76 -5.13 -6.37
C ILE A 390 -3.96 -3.99 -5.38
N GLY A 391 -3.37 -2.84 -5.66
CA GLY A 391 -3.46 -1.65 -4.81
C GLY A 391 -4.00 -0.45 -5.56
N GLN A 392 -4.72 0.43 -4.87
CA GLN A 392 -5.15 1.72 -5.41
C GLN A 392 -4.04 2.78 -5.40
N GLY A 393 -2.96 2.56 -4.64
CA GLY A 393 -1.90 3.55 -4.45
C GLY A 393 -2.44 4.81 -3.75
N LEU A 394 -1.85 5.96 -4.03
CA LEU A 394 -2.32 7.26 -3.53
C LEU A 394 -3.53 7.81 -4.31
N ASN A 395 -4.17 6.98 -5.14
CA ASN A 395 -5.30 7.39 -5.97
C ASN A 395 -6.62 7.01 -5.28
N PRO A 396 -7.66 7.87 -5.30
CA PRO A 396 -8.99 7.57 -4.76
C PRO A 396 -9.80 6.64 -5.68
N THR A 397 -9.22 5.51 -6.08
CA THR A 397 -9.75 4.64 -7.15
C THR A 397 -10.04 3.22 -6.66
N CYS A 398 -10.49 3.10 -5.40
CA CYS A 398 -10.84 1.82 -4.75
C CYS A 398 -11.80 0.98 -5.59
N GLN A 399 -12.79 1.62 -6.24
CA GLN A 399 -13.79 0.93 -7.05
C GLN A 399 -13.15 0.26 -8.28
N THR A 400 -12.23 0.95 -8.95
CA THR A 400 -11.49 0.39 -10.08
C THR A 400 -10.59 -0.76 -9.64
N ALA A 401 -9.82 -0.59 -8.55
CA ALA A 401 -8.94 -1.65 -8.03
C ALA A 401 -9.73 -2.92 -7.69
N ARG A 402 -10.88 -2.77 -7.03
CA ARG A 402 -11.80 -3.87 -6.71
C ARG A 402 -12.40 -4.52 -7.95
N GLY A 403 -12.69 -3.74 -9.00
CA GLY A 403 -13.16 -4.26 -10.28
C GLY A 403 -12.12 -5.13 -10.97
N ILE A 404 -10.87 -4.64 -11.06
CA ILE A 404 -9.75 -5.41 -11.62
C ILE A 404 -9.53 -6.69 -10.82
N SER A 405 -9.57 -6.62 -9.48
CA SER A 405 -9.46 -7.78 -8.59
C SER A 405 -10.56 -8.81 -8.83
N LEU A 406 -11.82 -8.36 -8.90
CA LEU A 406 -12.98 -9.22 -9.16
C LEU A 406 -12.86 -9.93 -10.51
N TRP A 407 -12.54 -9.19 -11.58
CA TRP A 407 -12.43 -9.78 -12.91
C TRP A 407 -11.21 -10.70 -13.03
N ALA A 408 -10.09 -10.40 -12.38
CA ALA A 408 -8.95 -11.33 -12.32
C ALA A 408 -9.28 -12.65 -11.59
N GLN A 409 -10.28 -12.63 -10.70
CA GLN A 409 -10.77 -13.81 -9.99
C GLN A 409 -11.81 -14.59 -10.79
N HIS A 410 -12.83 -13.92 -11.31
CA HIS A 410 -14.05 -14.56 -11.80
C HIS A 410 -14.35 -14.29 -13.28
N ALA A 411 -13.63 -13.36 -13.92
CA ALA A 411 -13.84 -12.99 -15.32
C ALA A 411 -12.53 -12.64 -16.06
N PRO A 412 -11.48 -13.48 -16.02
CA PRO A 412 -10.17 -13.10 -16.54
C PRO A 412 -10.19 -12.82 -18.04
N GLY A 413 -11.12 -13.44 -18.78
CA GLY A 413 -11.37 -13.14 -20.19
C GLY A 413 -11.85 -11.70 -20.43
N TYR A 414 -12.75 -11.20 -19.57
CA TYR A 414 -13.26 -9.83 -19.66
C TYR A 414 -12.14 -8.82 -19.33
N LEU A 415 -11.34 -9.08 -18.29
CA LEU A 415 -10.18 -8.25 -17.98
C LEU A 415 -9.19 -8.18 -19.17
N LEU A 416 -8.91 -9.32 -19.80
CA LEU A 416 -8.05 -9.40 -20.99
C LEU A 416 -8.66 -8.76 -22.25
N GLU A 417 -9.95 -8.45 -22.24
CA GLU A 417 -10.60 -7.64 -23.27
C GLU A 417 -10.44 -6.14 -22.99
N LEU A 418 -10.59 -5.71 -21.73
CA LEU A 418 -10.44 -4.32 -21.34
C LEU A 418 -9.02 -3.78 -21.56
N ILE A 419 -7.99 -4.57 -21.23
CA ILE A 419 -6.59 -4.12 -21.28
C ILE A 419 -6.16 -3.68 -22.70
N PRO A 420 -6.34 -4.49 -23.77
CA PRO A 420 -6.05 -4.05 -25.13
C PRO A 420 -6.84 -2.82 -25.55
N ARG A 421 -8.11 -2.71 -25.15
CA ARG A 421 -8.97 -1.58 -25.50
C ARG A 421 -8.44 -0.27 -24.92
N ALA A 422 -8.06 -0.27 -23.65
CA ALA A 422 -7.39 0.88 -23.05
C ALA A 422 -6.00 1.15 -23.69
N ALA A 423 -5.15 0.13 -23.81
CA ALA A 423 -3.75 0.33 -24.23
C ALA A 423 -3.55 0.66 -25.72
N ARG A 424 -4.37 0.09 -26.61
CA ARG A 424 -4.30 0.26 -28.06
C ARG A 424 -5.34 1.23 -28.58
N ASP A 425 -6.58 1.14 -28.12
CA ASP A 425 -7.68 1.96 -28.66
C ASP A 425 -7.81 3.28 -27.89
N GLY A 426 -7.38 3.32 -26.62
CA GLY A 426 -7.57 4.45 -25.72
C GLY A 426 -9.04 4.71 -25.42
N ASP A 427 -9.87 3.66 -25.44
CA ASP A 427 -11.29 3.73 -25.10
C ASP A 427 -11.81 2.40 -24.55
N ILE A 428 -12.48 2.46 -23.41
CA ILE A 428 -13.34 1.41 -22.87
C ILE A 428 -14.78 1.91 -22.94
N ASP A 429 -15.70 1.03 -23.31
CA ASP A 429 -17.13 1.23 -23.05
C ASP A 429 -17.66 0.18 -22.08
N ILE A 430 -18.57 0.63 -21.22
CA ILE A 430 -19.40 -0.22 -20.37
C ILE A 430 -20.85 0.19 -20.61
N MET A 431 -21.73 -0.78 -20.75
CA MET A 431 -23.16 -0.53 -20.85
C MET A 431 -23.70 -0.09 -19.49
N PHE A 432 -24.46 0.99 -19.46
CA PHE A 432 -25.16 1.46 -18.28
C PHE A 432 -26.61 1.79 -18.65
N GLU A 433 -27.56 1.04 -18.09
CA GLU A 433 -28.99 1.23 -18.33
C GLU A 433 -29.36 1.24 -19.83
N GLY A 434 -28.76 0.33 -20.60
CA GLY A 434 -28.99 0.20 -22.03
C GLY A 434 -28.28 1.24 -22.91
N THR A 435 -27.43 2.10 -22.33
CA THR A 435 -26.64 3.09 -23.08
C THR A 435 -25.14 2.86 -22.86
N PRO A 436 -24.31 2.77 -23.93
CA PRO A 436 -22.86 2.64 -23.77
C PRO A 436 -22.25 3.93 -23.20
N VAL A 437 -21.33 3.78 -22.25
CA VAL A 437 -20.56 4.87 -21.64
C VAL A 437 -19.11 4.74 -22.08
N HIS A 438 -18.68 5.57 -23.03
CA HIS A 438 -17.32 5.55 -23.59
C HIS A 438 -16.37 6.44 -22.79
N SER A 439 -15.28 5.87 -22.28
CA SER A 439 -14.27 6.59 -21.51
C SER A 439 -13.59 7.74 -22.25
N LYS A 440 -13.43 7.65 -23.58
CA LYS A 440 -12.78 8.69 -24.39
C LYS A 440 -13.59 9.98 -24.49
N ASP A 441 -14.91 9.88 -24.33
CA ASP A 441 -15.86 11.00 -24.45
C ASP A 441 -16.06 11.71 -23.10
N LEU A 442 -15.42 11.21 -22.04
CA LEU A 442 -15.52 11.72 -20.68
C LEU A 442 -14.29 12.52 -20.30
N SER A 443 -14.51 13.65 -19.62
CA SER A 443 -13.49 14.42 -18.93
C SER A 443 -13.64 14.25 -17.41
N GLY A 444 -12.53 14.36 -16.68
CA GLY A 444 -12.52 14.20 -15.21
C GLY A 444 -12.12 12.79 -14.75
N GLY A 445 -12.72 12.36 -13.64
CA GLY A 445 -12.34 11.21 -12.82
C GLY A 445 -12.06 11.63 -11.37
N LEU A 446 -12.10 10.69 -10.42
CA LEU A 446 -11.66 10.88 -9.04
C LEU A 446 -10.14 11.12 -8.97
N ALA A 447 -9.38 10.66 -9.97
CA ALA A 447 -7.93 10.88 -10.10
C ALA A 447 -7.58 11.69 -11.37
N PRO A 448 -7.77 13.03 -11.38
CA PRO A 448 -7.46 13.86 -12.55
C PRO A 448 -5.95 13.89 -12.88
N GLU A 449 -5.09 13.78 -11.86
CA GLU A 449 -3.66 13.51 -12.00
C GLU A 449 -3.36 12.13 -11.39
N LEU A 450 -3.07 11.15 -12.25
CA LEU A 450 -2.80 9.78 -11.82
C LEU A 450 -1.42 9.70 -11.15
N HIS A 451 -1.38 9.34 -9.86
CA HIS A 451 -0.14 8.99 -9.19
C HIS A 451 0.39 7.67 -9.77
N GLN A 452 1.65 7.66 -10.23
CA GLN A 452 2.23 6.56 -11.02
C GLN A 452 2.63 5.33 -10.18
N GLU A 453 2.43 5.36 -8.86
CA GLU A 453 2.65 4.22 -7.97
C GLU A 453 1.47 3.23 -8.03
N LEU A 454 1.31 2.61 -9.19
CA LEU A 454 0.31 1.61 -9.51
C LEU A 454 0.96 0.48 -10.31
N ASP A 455 0.37 -0.71 -10.27
CA ASP A 455 0.79 -1.79 -11.15
C ASP A 455 0.49 -1.47 -12.63
N PRO A 456 1.20 -2.09 -13.60
CA PRO A 456 1.06 -1.77 -15.01
C PRO A 456 -0.36 -1.90 -15.58
N VAL A 457 -1.19 -2.81 -15.06
CA VAL A 457 -2.58 -2.97 -15.51
C VAL A 457 -3.42 -1.83 -14.98
N SER A 458 -3.27 -1.48 -13.69
CA SER A 458 -3.94 -0.33 -13.09
C SER A 458 -3.55 1.00 -13.76
N LEU A 459 -2.26 1.20 -14.09
CA LEU A 459 -1.80 2.39 -14.85
C LEU A 459 -2.52 2.56 -16.20
N VAL A 460 -2.91 1.45 -16.83
CA VAL A 460 -3.61 1.45 -18.12
C VAL A 460 -5.12 1.59 -17.94
N LEU A 461 -5.71 0.91 -16.96
CA LEU A 461 -7.17 0.82 -16.84
C LEU A 461 -7.79 1.95 -16.00
N VAL A 462 -7.11 2.41 -14.94
CA VAL A 462 -7.65 3.43 -14.02
C VAL A 462 -8.09 4.70 -14.74
N PRO A 463 -7.32 5.30 -15.67
CA PRO A 463 -7.75 6.51 -16.38
C PRO A 463 -9.06 6.38 -17.16
N HIS A 464 -9.48 5.16 -17.49
CA HIS A 464 -10.71 4.89 -18.23
C HIS A 464 -11.86 4.49 -17.31
N LEU A 465 -11.62 3.50 -16.44
CA LEU A 465 -12.64 2.93 -15.56
C LEU A 465 -13.13 3.93 -14.52
N ASP A 466 -12.23 4.76 -13.99
CA ASP A 466 -12.58 5.80 -13.01
C ASP A 466 -13.51 6.87 -13.60
N ARG A 467 -13.29 7.24 -14.87
CA ARG A 467 -14.16 8.16 -15.61
C ARG A 467 -15.54 7.57 -15.83
N ILE A 468 -15.59 6.31 -16.28
CA ILE A 468 -16.86 5.61 -16.50
C ILE A 468 -17.64 5.52 -15.18
N TYR A 469 -16.99 5.10 -14.09
CA TYR A 469 -17.61 5.00 -12.78
C TYR A 469 -18.16 6.36 -12.30
N SER A 470 -17.35 7.42 -12.44
CA SER A 470 -17.77 8.78 -12.10
C SER A 470 -18.98 9.25 -12.91
N GLU A 471 -19.02 8.94 -14.20
CA GLU A 471 -20.16 9.26 -15.07
C GLU A 471 -21.41 8.47 -14.69
N MET A 472 -21.28 7.18 -14.35
CA MET A 472 -22.40 6.37 -13.86
C MET A 472 -22.97 6.95 -12.55
N MET A 473 -22.10 7.31 -11.60
CA MET A 473 -22.51 7.97 -10.35
C MET A 473 -23.21 9.30 -10.62
N ARG A 474 -22.69 10.11 -11.56
CA ARG A 474 -23.31 11.38 -11.95
C ARG A 474 -24.73 11.18 -12.48
N ARG A 475 -24.97 10.16 -13.30
CA ARG A 475 -26.29 9.85 -13.88
C ARG A 475 -27.34 9.47 -12.84
N VAL A 476 -26.92 8.86 -11.73
CA VAL A 476 -27.84 8.41 -10.66
C VAL A 476 -27.95 9.38 -9.48
N SER A 477 -27.14 10.44 -9.45
CA SER A 477 -27.05 11.39 -8.33
C SER A 477 -28.37 12.02 -7.88
N LEU A 478 -29.36 12.16 -8.78
CA LEU A 478 -30.65 12.79 -8.49
C LEU A 478 -31.77 11.81 -8.09
N ARG A 479 -31.45 10.54 -7.83
CA ARG A 479 -32.46 9.51 -7.48
C ARG A 479 -32.90 9.57 -6.02
N GLY A 480 -32.21 10.32 -5.16
CA GLY A 480 -32.50 10.35 -3.72
C GLY A 480 -32.15 9.05 -2.99
N GLU A 481 -31.34 8.20 -3.63
CA GLU A 481 -30.83 6.95 -3.09
C GLU A 481 -29.30 6.93 -3.21
N ASP A 482 -28.64 6.02 -2.50
CA ASP A 482 -27.21 5.82 -2.65
C ASP A 482 -26.90 5.31 -4.07
N GLY A 483 -26.02 6.02 -4.79
CA GLY A 483 -25.65 5.68 -6.15
C GLY A 483 -25.04 4.28 -6.30
N HIS A 484 -24.38 3.76 -5.26
CA HIS A 484 -23.75 2.43 -5.27
C HIS A 484 -24.76 1.29 -5.47
N ARG A 485 -26.03 1.51 -5.10
CA ARG A 485 -27.13 0.58 -5.39
C ARG A 485 -27.25 0.28 -6.89
N TRP A 486 -27.09 1.31 -7.71
CA TRP A 486 -27.32 1.27 -9.15
C TRP A 486 -26.04 1.04 -9.93
N VAL A 487 -24.93 1.65 -9.49
CA VAL A 487 -23.67 1.62 -10.23
C VAL A 487 -22.93 0.30 -10.04
N ASN A 488 -22.86 -0.25 -8.82
CA ASN A 488 -22.04 -1.45 -8.58
C ASN A 488 -22.47 -2.67 -9.41
N PRO A 489 -23.77 -3.04 -9.51
CA PRO A 489 -24.19 -4.18 -10.31
C PRO A 489 -23.90 -4.04 -11.81
N GLU A 490 -23.97 -2.82 -12.35
CA GLU A 490 -23.70 -2.57 -13.77
C GLU A 490 -22.20 -2.43 -14.06
N PHE A 491 -21.46 -1.78 -13.16
CA PHE A 491 -20.02 -1.57 -13.33
C PHE A 491 -19.23 -2.85 -13.15
N TYR A 492 -19.49 -3.60 -12.07
CA TYR A 492 -18.78 -4.84 -11.78
C TYR A 492 -19.31 -6.01 -12.60
N GLY A 493 -20.61 -6.02 -12.90
CA GLY A 493 -21.32 -7.09 -13.59
C GLY A 493 -22.14 -7.99 -12.64
N ASP A 494 -22.65 -9.10 -13.17
CA ASP A 494 -23.60 -10.01 -12.50
C ASP A 494 -23.07 -10.69 -11.21
N TRP A 495 -21.80 -10.48 -10.86
CA TRP A 495 -21.21 -10.95 -9.60
C TRP A 495 -21.69 -10.17 -8.37
N VAL A 496 -22.26 -8.98 -8.57
CA VAL A 496 -22.79 -8.14 -7.49
C VAL A 496 -24.31 -8.30 -7.42
N GLN A 497 -24.79 -8.64 -6.22
CA GLN A 497 -26.21 -8.81 -5.95
C GLN A 497 -26.98 -7.48 -6.09
N LYS A 498 -28.28 -7.53 -6.36
CA LYS A 498 -29.11 -6.34 -6.61
C LYS A 498 -29.83 -5.80 -5.38
N GLY A 499 -29.94 -6.58 -4.31
CA GLY A 499 -30.41 -6.08 -3.02
C GLY A 499 -29.34 -5.16 -2.44
N PHE A 500 -29.74 -4.03 -1.86
CA PHE A 500 -28.82 -3.03 -1.32
C PHE A 500 -29.36 -2.46 -0.02
N SER A 501 -28.49 -2.26 0.95
CA SER A 501 -28.79 -1.62 2.23
C SER A 501 -27.72 -0.59 2.55
N THR A 502 -28.13 0.54 3.14
CA THR A 502 -27.23 1.59 3.65
C THR A 502 -27.74 2.10 4.99
N VAL A 503 -26.82 2.45 5.88
CA VAL A 503 -27.11 3.00 7.21
C VAL A 503 -27.59 4.45 7.13
N ILE A 504 -27.10 5.19 6.13
CA ILE A 504 -27.34 6.63 6.00
C ILE A 504 -28.52 6.83 5.06
N ASP A 505 -29.54 7.55 5.52
CA ASP A 505 -30.60 8.05 4.64
C ASP A 505 -29.98 9.08 3.66
N PRO A 506 -29.96 8.82 2.34
CA PRO A 506 -29.23 9.66 1.39
C PRO A 506 -29.82 11.07 1.22
N LEU A 507 -31.09 11.29 1.62
CA LEU A 507 -31.77 12.58 1.49
C LEU A 507 -31.57 13.46 2.72
N THR A 508 -31.60 12.86 3.90
CA THR A 508 -31.57 13.56 5.19
C THR A 508 -30.21 13.52 5.87
N GLY A 509 -29.35 12.55 5.51
CA GLY A 509 -28.09 12.27 6.18
C GLY A 509 -28.26 11.69 7.59
N LEU A 510 -29.47 11.25 7.95
CA LEU A 510 -29.80 10.71 9.27
C LEU A 510 -29.61 9.20 9.33
N ILE A 511 -29.45 8.68 10.55
CA ILE A 511 -29.44 7.24 10.83
C ILE A 511 -30.75 6.90 11.54
N SER A 512 -31.63 6.17 10.86
CA SER A 512 -33.01 5.90 11.31
C SER A 512 -33.24 4.46 11.78
N ASP A 513 -32.66 3.46 11.11
CA ASP A 513 -32.85 2.04 11.46
C ASP A 513 -31.54 1.26 11.45
N TYR A 514 -30.62 1.65 12.35
CA TYR A 514 -29.37 0.91 12.54
C TYR A 514 -29.59 -0.53 13.03
N PRO A 515 -30.51 -0.82 13.99
CA PRO A 515 -30.79 -2.19 14.40
C PRO A 515 -31.25 -3.08 13.24
N GLY A 516 -32.17 -2.59 12.39
CA GLY A 516 -32.62 -3.31 11.21
C GLY A 516 -31.49 -3.55 10.20
N PHE A 517 -30.62 -2.56 9.98
CA PHE A 517 -29.43 -2.70 9.14
C PHE A 517 -28.50 -3.83 9.62
N VAL A 518 -28.17 -3.86 10.91
CA VAL A 518 -27.32 -4.90 11.51
C VAL A 518 -27.96 -6.27 11.37
N ARG A 519 -29.25 -6.39 11.74
CA ARG A 519 -30.00 -7.66 11.66
C ARG A 519 -30.06 -8.21 10.25
N LEU A 520 -30.26 -7.34 9.26
CA LEU A 520 -30.25 -7.73 7.86
C LEU A 520 -28.88 -8.26 7.42
N PHE A 521 -27.78 -7.61 7.84
CA PHE A 521 -26.45 -8.08 7.51
C PHE A 521 -26.17 -9.46 8.12
N TYR A 522 -26.50 -9.67 9.40
CA TYR A 522 -26.38 -10.98 10.06
C TYR A 522 -27.18 -12.05 9.32
N ALA A 523 -28.47 -11.81 9.04
CA ALA A 523 -29.35 -12.76 8.38
C ALA A 523 -28.94 -13.11 6.94
N THR A 524 -28.06 -12.31 6.31
CA THR A 524 -27.62 -12.55 4.93
C THR A 524 -26.17 -13.04 4.85
N HIS A 525 -25.33 -12.77 5.85
CA HIS A 525 -23.89 -13.01 5.79
C HIS A 525 -23.33 -13.90 6.90
N HIS A 526 -23.94 -13.92 8.09
CA HIS A 526 -23.40 -14.69 9.22
C HIS A 526 -23.88 -16.15 9.14
N PRO A 527 -22.98 -17.15 9.09
CA PRO A 527 -23.34 -18.57 8.89
C PRO A 527 -24.41 -19.10 9.85
N GLU A 528 -24.40 -18.65 11.11
CA GLU A 528 -25.40 -19.06 12.11
C GLU A 528 -26.82 -18.50 11.88
N TYR A 529 -26.97 -17.42 11.11
CA TYR A 529 -28.25 -16.73 10.90
C TYR A 529 -28.74 -16.77 9.45
N ASN A 530 -27.90 -17.21 8.51
CA ASN A 530 -28.19 -17.22 7.08
C ASN A 530 -28.33 -18.65 6.49
N ASP A 531 -28.70 -19.64 7.31
CA ASP A 531 -28.82 -21.06 6.91
C ASP A 531 -27.51 -21.69 6.40
N ASP A 532 -26.35 -21.26 6.93
CA ASP A 532 -25.01 -21.74 6.56
C ASP A 532 -24.65 -21.50 5.07
N TYR A 533 -25.28 -20.50 4.44
CA TYR A 533 -24.94 -20.12 3.07
C TYR A 533 -23.61 -19.36 3.01
N GLY A 534 -22.67 -19.88 2.22
CA GLY A 534 -21.41 -19.21 1.93
C GLY A 534 -21.54 -18.15 0.82
N LEU A 535 -20.63 -17.17 0.83
CA LEU A 535 -20.51 -16.20 -0.26
C LEU A 535 -20.05 -16.89 -1.57
N ILE A 536 -20.77 -16.62 -2.66
CA ILE A 536 -20.45 -17.14 -3.99
C ILE A 536 -19.35 -16.30 -4.67
N TYR A 537 -19.44 -14.98 -4.52
CA TYR A 537 -18.53 -14.00 -5.09
C TYR A 537 -18.15 -12.96 -4.04
N PRO A 538 -17.01 -12.25 -4.22
CA PRO A 538 -16.63 -11.17 -3.35
C PRO A 538 -17.74 -10.12 -3.21
N ASN A 539 -18.18 -9.85 -1.99
CA ASN A 539 -19.26 -8.91 -1.74
C ASN A 539 -18.72 -7.46 -1.62
N PRO A 540 -19.16 -6.53 -2.50
CA PRO A 540 -18.78 -5.12 -2.39
C PRO A 540 -19.45 -4.45 -1.21
N VAL A 541 -18.66 -3.93 -0.28
CA VAL A 541 -19.16 -3.20 0.88
C VAL A 541 -18.50 -1.84 1.04
N GLY A 542 -19.27 -0.90 1.57
CA GLY A 542 -18.82 0.41 1.99
C GLY A 542 -18.59 0.44 3.49
N ILE A 543 -17.45 0.96 3.92
CA ILE A 543 -17.07 1.14 5.32
C ILE A 543 -16.77 2.60 5.65
N PHE A 544 -16.96 2.97 6.92
CA PHE A 544 -16.46 4.22 7.46
C PHE A 544 -14.97 4.07 7.76
N ILE A 545 -14.15 4.97 7.21
CA ILE A 545 -12.76 5.11 7.66
C ILE A 545 -12.74 6.01 8.88
N THR A 546 -12.03 5.57 9.90
CA THR A 546 -11.73 6.37 11.08
C THR A 546 -10.23 6.51 11.27
N ASN A 547 -9.82 7.51 12.05
CA ASN A 547 -8.47 7.54 12.60
C ASN A 547 -8.33 6.57 13.79
N VAL A 548 -7.12 6.48 14.37
CA VAL A 548 -6.80 5.65 15.54
C VAL A 548 -7.64 5.98 16.79
N HIS A 549 -8.29 7.14 16.83
CA HIS A 549 -9.19 7.56 17.92
C HIS A 549 -10.67 7.25 17.64
N GLY A 550 -10.97 6.59 16.51
CA GLY A 550 -12.33 6.28 16.10
C GLY A 550 -13.10 7.47 15.52
N LYS A 551 -12.45 8.60 15.22
CA LYS A 551 -13.10 9.74 14.56
C LYS A 551 -13.23 9.48 13.07
N LEU A 552 -14.40 9.77 12.50
CA LEU A 552 -14.67 9.65 11.06
C LEU A 552 -13.71 10.53 10.24
N LEU A 553 -13.11 9.93 9.22
CA LEU A 553 -12.32 10.61 8.19
C LEU A 553 -13.07 10.65 6.85
N GLY A 554 -13.83 9.60 6.54
CA GLY A 554 -14.56 9.51 5.28
C GLY A 554 -15.09 8.11 5.00
N PHE A 555 -15.35 7.83 3.73
CA PHE A 555 -15.87 6.56 3.24
C PHE A 555 -14.81 5.80 2.46
N HIS A 556 -14.87 4.48 2.53
CA HIS A 556 -14.06 3.59 1.71
C HIS A 556 -14.81 2.33 1.33
N ALA A 557 -14.25 1.56 0.41
CA ALA A 557 -14.85 0.33 -0.03
C ALA A 557 -13.86 -0.83 0.02
N VAL A 558 -14.34 -1.97 0.52
CA VAL A 558 -13.61 -3.24 0.58
C VAL A 558 -14.46 -4.35 -0.04
N SER A 559 -13.85 -5.51 -0.30
CA SER A 559 -14.56 -6.69 -0.80
C SER A 559 -14.50 -7.80 0.24
N ILE A 560 -15.63 -8.24 0.78
CA ILE A 560 -15.68 -9.43 1.64
C ILE A 560 -15.45 -10.65 0.75
N LEU A 561 -14.45 -11.48 1.08
CA LEU A 561 -14.05 -12.65 0.31
C LEU A 561 -14.71 -13.91 0.86
N ARG A 562 -14.71 -14.07 2.18
CA ARG A 562 -15.30 -15.22 2.88
C ARG A 562 -15.59 -14.88 4.34
N ILE A 563 -16.48 -15.66 4.94
CA ILE A 563 -16.86 -15.55 6.34
C ILE A 563 -16.79 -16.97 6.92
N THR A 564 -16.01 -17.15 7.96
CA THR A 564 -15.81 -18.46 8.60
C THR A 564 -15.21 -18.27 9.99
N GLN A 565 -15.25 -19.32 10.80
CA GLN A 565 -14.55 -19.36 12.07
C GLN A 565 -13.03 -19.34 11.88
N ASP A 566 -12.35 -18.64 12.77
CA ASP A 566 -10.90 -18.69 12.94
C ASP A 566 -10.46 -19.96 13.71
N PRO A 567 -9.16 -20.18 13.93
CA PRO A 567 -8.68 -21.32 14.72
C PRO A 567 -9.18 -21.35 16.17
N GLY A 568 -9.63 -20.21 16.72
CA GLY A 568 -10.23 -20.08 18.05
C GLY A 568 -11.74 -20.36 18.09
N GLY A 569 -12.39 -20.48 16.93
CA GLY A 569 -13.83 -20.72 16.81
C GLY A 569 -14.66 -19.44 16.69
N GLU A 570 -14.05 -18.25 16.62
CA GLU A 570 -14.76 -16.99 16.44
C GLU A 570 -15.03 -16.72 14.96
N TYR A 571 -16.26 -16.32 14.61
CA TYR A 571 -16.57 -15.92 13.23
C TYR A 571 -15.89 -14.60 12.87
N ARG A 572 -15.13 -14.64 11.77
CA ARG A 572 -14.42 -13.50 11.21
C ARG A 572 -14.86 -13.23 9.78
N ILE A 573 -14.80 -11.95 9.41
CA ILE A 573 -14.96 -11.51 8.03
C ILE A 573 -13.57 -11.37 7.44
N TYR A 574 -13.27 -12.15 6.41
CA TYR A 574 -12.03 -12.06 5.63
C TYR A 574 -12.31 -11.25 4.38
N PHE A 575 -11.54 -10.20 4.16
CA PHE A 575 -11.79 -9.21 3.12
C PHE A 575 -10.50 -8.76 2.43
N TYR A 576 -10.67 -8.25 1.22
CA TYR A 576 -9.64 -7.57 0.45
C TYR A 576 -9.82 -6.06 0.59
N ASN A 577 -8.77 -5.40 1.05
CA ASN A 577 -8.68 -3.95 1.15
C ASN A 577 -7.72 -3.40 0.08
N PRO A 578 -8.18 -2.61 -0.92
CA PRO A 578 -7.32 -2.10 -1.99
C PRO A 578 -6.33 -1.01 -1.53
N ASN A 579 -6.34 -0.63 -0.24
CA ASN A 579 -5.62 0.51 0.31
C ASN A 579 -4.13 0.29 0.57
N ASN A 580 -3.53 -0.79 0.05
CA ASN A 580 -2.11 -1.18 0.29
C ASN A 580 -1.69 -1.35 1.76
N ASP A 581 -2.64 -1.24 2.69
CA ASP A 581 -2.50 -1.52 4.11
C ASP A 581 -3.75 -2.24 4.62
N GLY A 582 -3.64 -3.56 4.69
CA GLY A 582 -4.68 -4.45 5.19
C GLY A 582 -4.86 -4.44 6.70
N SER A 583 -3.93 -3.86 7.50
CA SER A 583 -4.03 -3.85 8.96
C SER A 583 -4.19 -2.44 9.55
N GLN A 584 -4.72 -1.52 8.76
CA GLN A 584 -4.99 -0.16 9.19
C GLN A 584 -5.85 -0.15 10.46
N ASN A 585 -5.45 0.57 11.50
CA ASN A 585 -6.22 0.69 12.74
C ASN A 585 -7.53 1.48 12.51
N TRP A 586 -8.68 0.90 12.89
CA TRP A 586 -10.03 1.43 12.72
C TRP A 586 -10.60 2.08 14.00
N GLY A 587 -9.71 2.49 14.91
CA GLY A 587 -10.01 3.12 16.18
C GLY A 587 -10.64 2.17 17.20
N GLN A 588 -10.68 2.61 18.46
CA GLN A 588 -11.22 1.82 19.60
C GLN A 588 -10.55 0.45 19.80
N GLY A 589 -9.30 0.28 19.34
CA GLY A 589 -8.59 -0.99 19.42
C GLY A 589 -8.99 -2.02 18.35
N ILE A 590 -9.83 -1.63 17.39
CA ILE A 590 -10.21 -2.49 16.25
C ILE A 590 -9.11 -2.40 15.21
N GLU A 591 -8.34 -3.47 15.07
CA GLU A 591 -7.23 -3.57 14.11
C GLU A 591 -7.40 -4.85 13.28
N PRO A 592 -7.59 -4.75 11.95
CA PRO A 592 -7.65 -5.92 11.11
C PRO A 592 -6.34 -6.70 11.16
N SER A 593 -6.43 -8.02 11.34
CA SER A 593 -5.27 -8.90 11.26
C SER A 593 -5.01 -9.32 9.82
N VAL A 594 -3.75 -9.57 9.48
CA VAL A 594 -3.32 -10.11 8.17
C VAL A 594 -2.70 -11.50 8.30
N MET A 595 -2.57 -11.99 9.53
CA MET A 595 -1.98 -13.27 9.92
C MET A 595 -2.60 -13.72 11.25
N GLU A 596 -2.31 -14.98 11.63
CA GLU A 596 -2.60 -15.59 12.94
C GLU A 596 -4.07 -15.97 13.19
N ASN A 597 -5.04 -15.41 12.46
CA ASN A 597 -6.46 -15.71 12.61
C ASN A 597 -7.03 -16.46 11.40
N GLY A 598 -6.19 -17.21 10.69
CA GLY A 598 -6.58 -18.05 9.55
C GLY A 598 -6.70 -17.32 8.22
N GLU A 599 -6.12 -16.13 8.08
CA GLU A 599 -6.01 -15.38 6.82
C GLU A 599 -5.22 -16.18 5.78
N LEU A 600 -5.69 -16.11 4.53
CA LEU A 600 -4.88 -16.51 3.37
C LEU A 600 -4.04 -15.33 2.90
N GLU A 601 -3.02 -15.61 2.10
CA GLU A 601 -2.14 -14.60 1.53
C GLU A 601 -2.92 -13.47 0.83
N GLY A 602 -2.73 -12.23 1.28
CA GLY A 602 -3.44 -11.04 0.76
C GLY A 602 -4.81 -10.75 1.38
N GLU A 603 -5.30 -11.61 2.27
CA GLU A 603 -6.49 -11.31 3.06
C GLU A 603 -6.15 -10.49 4.31
N CYS A 604 -7.12 -9.71 4.75
CA CYS A 604 -7.18 -9.17 6.10
C CYS A 604 -8.49 -9.60 6.75
N SER A 605 -8.55 -9.62 8.08
CA SER A 605 -9.75 -10.07 8.78
C SER A 605 -10.04 -9.31 10.07
N LEU A 606 -11.31 -9.27 10.43
CA LEU A 606 -11.81 -8.74 11.70
C LEU A 606 -12.86 -9.70 12.28
N PRO A 607 -13.03 -9.73 13.62
CA PRO A 607 -14.24 -10.27 14.24
C PRO A 607 -15.49 -9.70 13.57
N PHE A 608 -16.51 -10.54 13.40
CA PHE A 608 -17.69 -10.17 12.64
C PHE A 608 -18.36 -8.88 13.16
N HIS A 609 -18.58 -8.79 14.47
CA HIS A 609 -19.25 -7.65 15.10
C HIS A 609 -18.45 -6.34 14.96
N GLU A 610 -17.11 -6.40 15.08
CA GLU A 610 -16.23 -5.24 14.91
C GLU A 610 -16.29 -4.70 13.48
N PHE A 611 -16.24 -5.59 12.47
CA PHE A 611 -16.37 -5.19 11.07
C PHE A 611 -17.74 -4.55 10.79
N VAL A 612 -18.83 -5.15 11.28
CA VAL A 612 -20.19 -4.61 11.11
C VAL A 612 -20.33 -3.23 11.76
N SER A 613 -19.62 -2.98 12.87
CA SER A 613 -19.63 -1.66 13.51
C SER A 613 -19.09 -0.53 12.62
N ARG A 614 -18.31 -0.85 11.57
CA ARG A 614 -17.76 0.11 10.59
C ARG A 614 -18.45 0.05 9.23
N LEU A 615 -19.38 -0.87 9.02
CA LEU A 615 -20.11 -1.04 7.78
C LEU A 615 -21.15 0.08 7.60
N TYR A 616 -21.18 0.70 6.41
CA TYR A 616 -22.22 1.69 6.07
C TYR A 616 -23.12 1.23 4.93
N ALA A 617 -22.64 0.39 4.01
CA ALA A 617 -23.44 -0.10 2.88
C ALA A 617 -22.99 -1.49 2.41
N PHE A 618 -23.93 -2.30 1.94
CA PHE A 618 -23.63 -3.62 1.37
C PHE A 618 -24.70 -4.05 0.36
N HIS A 619 -24.30 -4.97 -0.53
CA HIS A 619 -25.22 -5.67 -1.43
C HIS A 619 -25.58 -7.05 -0.87
N TYR A 620 -26.81 -7.51 -1.07
CA TYR A 620 -27.27 -8.81 -0.61
C TYR A 620 -28.26 -9.44 -1.60
N ASN A 621 -28.45 -10.76 -1.52
CA ASN A 621 -29.48 -11.43 -2.29
C ASN A 621 -30.81 -11.35 -1.54
N PRO A 622 -31.83 -10.62 -2.06
CA PRO A 622 -33.10 -10.46 -1.34
C PRO A 622 -33.90 -11.76 -1.21
N TYR A 623 -33.54 -12.81 -1.95
CA TYR A 623 -34.20 -14.11 -1.92
C TYR A 623 -33.49 -15.13 -1.01
N GLU A 624 -32.32 -14.80 -0.47
CA GLU A 624 -31.51 -15.65 0.43
C GLU A 624 -31.32 -14.92 1.76
N GLN A 625 -32.43 -14.58 2.41
CA GLN A 625 -32.44 -13.99 3.75
C GLN A 625 -32.80 -15.09 4.75
N GLY A 626 -31.91 -15.33 5.72
CA GLY A 626 -32.23 -16.14 6.89
C GLY A 626 -33.07 -15.38 7.91
N ASP A 627 -32.99 -15.77 9.18
CA ASP A 627 -33.87 -15.23 10.22
C ASP A 627 -33.27 -13.99 10.93
N ALA A 628 -33.64 -12.80 10.44
CA ALA A 628 -33.26 -11.53 11.06
C ALA A 628 -33.83 -11.32 12.47
N PHE A 629 -34.90 -12.04 12.85
CA PHE A 629 -35.47 -11.98 14.19
C PHE A 629 -34.71 -12.87 15.18
N ALA A 630 -33.97 -13.87 14.69
CA ALA A 630 -33.14 -14.73 15.54
C ALA A 630 -31.92 -14.00 16.13
N VAL A 631 -31.46 -12.91 15.48
CA VAL A 631 -30.31 -12.11 15.97
C VAL A 631 -30.64 -11.49 17.33
N GLU A 632 -29.82 -11.72 18.34
CA GLU A 632 -30.08 -11.21 19.70
C GLU A 632 -29.93 -9.69 19.80
N ASN A 633 -30.69 -9.07 20.70
CA ASN A 633 -30.60 -7.61 20.93
C ASN A 633 -29.23 -7.21 21.50
N ASP A 634 -28.62 -8.05 22.33
CA ASP A 634 -27.34 -7.73 22.98
C ASP A 634 -26.22 -7.54 21.93
N ILE A 635 -26.18 -8.39 20.89
CA ILE A 635 -25.25 -8.27 19.74
C ILE A 635 -25.48 -6.93 19.02
N VAL A 636 -26.74 -6.60 18.75
CA VAL A 636 -27.10 -5.37 18.04
C VAL A 636 -26.74 -4.12 18.86
N ASP A 637 -26.96 -4.16 20.17
CA ASP A 637 -26.66 -3.05 21.08
C ASP A 637 -25.14 -2.83 21.25
N GLU A 638 -24.35 -3.90 21.29
CA GLU A 638 -22.88 -3.84 21.29
C GLU A 638 -22.33 -3.16 20.03
N ILE A 639 -22.74 -3.63 18.85
CA ILE A 639 -22.32 -3.07 17.57
C ILE A 639 -22.73 -1.59 17.46
N LYS A 640 -23.95 -1.28 17.90
CA LYS A 640 -24.47 0.09 17.93
C LYS A 640 -23.67 0.99 18.87
N LEU A 641 -23.20 0.48 20.01
CA LEU A 641 -22.35 1.23 20.93
C LEU A 641 -21.01 1.56 20.28
N LEU A 642 -20.34 0.57 19.68
CA LEU A 642 -19.08 0.76 18.95
C LEU A 642 -19.22 1.81 17.84
N ALA A 643 -20.29 1.74 17.05
CA ALA A 643 -20.60 2.71 16.01
C ALA A 643 -20.83 4.12 16.56
N ARG A 644 -21.66 4.27 17.60
CA ARG A 644 -22.00 5.58 18.20
C ARG A 644 -20.82 6.26 18.87
N GLU A 645 -19.92 5.50 19.46
CA GLU A 645 -18.74 6.04 20.14
C GLU A 645 -17.58 6.39 19.19
N SER A 646 -17.70 6.03 17.92
CA SER A 646 -16.72 6.31 16.86
C SER A 646 -17.28 7.28 15.80
N TRP A 647 -17.46 6.81 14.57
CA TRP A 647 -17.95 7.60 13.43
C TRP A 647 -19.37 8.12 13.63
N GLY A 648 -20.18 7.43 14.43
CA GLY A 648 -21.56 7.79 14.71
C GLY A 648 -21.72 9.13 15.43
N ARG A 649 -20.66 9.67 16.04
CA ARG A 649 -20.66 10.99 16.70
C ARG A 649 -20.92 12.14 15.72
N ASP A 650 -20.55 11.95 14.45
CA ASP A 650 -20.69 12.96 13.40
C ASP A 650 -22.07 12.92 12.74
N TYR A 651 -22.94 11.97 13.14
CA TYR A 651 -24.28 11.77 12.60
C TYR A 651 -25.37 11.95 13.64
N THR A 652 -26.56 12.30 13.17
CA THR A 652 -27.76 12.34 14.00
C THR A 652 -28.52 11.02 13.88
N TRP A 653 -28.80 10.40 15.03
CA TRP A 653 -29.53 9.15 15.15
C TRP A 653 -30.95 9.45 15.62
N ILE A 654 -31.96 8.96 14.91
CA ILE A 654 -33.38 9.17 15.24
C ILE A 654 -34.08 7.90 15.69
#